data_AF-A0A9D7J7H2-F1
#
_entry.id   AF-A0A9D7J7H2-F1
#
_cell.length_a   1.000
_cell.length_b   1.000
_cell.length_c   1.000
_cell.angle_alpha   90.00
_cell.angle_beta   90.00
_cell.angle_gamma   90.00
#
_symmetry.space_group_name_H-M   'P 1'
#
loop_
_entity.id
_entity.type
_entity.pdbx_description
1 polymer ?
#
loop_
_entity_poly.entity_id
_entity_poly.type
_entity_poly.pdbx_seq_one_letter_code
_entity_poly.pdbx_strand_id
1 'polypeptide(L)'
;MTEREPGSWRSRLTPEYVRSRVADTNDGVLAIAGSAEGVAIATSQPVGVVVAIAALAGAVSVAGVKYAEEAAEREVQQDLIREEQRLLELSPEEEMAKLAHHFQEKGLSAETARKVAEELSTADALTAQLETEYGIHDVVSPGQPFTEAPRLRPLLPRRLARARPRRLPCPAGPRRRVRDRRGRDLAHPDLADPLPLRPHPRPAYHSAVPPHRPRRHGDGRPYRKPGVLMPTHSRRELLDAGRRLRDSVPRKSLAALATGPRDPLGILDEQNAGRLQHLIPLRTERMSSSAFAFYRGTAALMAADLAGAPHTGQLVAACGDAHVSNFGFYASPQRTLVFDLNDFDEAAWAPWDWDLKRLVTSVVIAARARNSAPRFVRKAALHAAASYQRTLYAGIALSPTDRYFTHLTAEAGLERADKQSRRALRQSIAAAQKRTGARAVSKLTTRGDDGTLRFVHAYPTMTPHEPETLALFTDYLERYRVSANYDIQLLLQHYTAVDWARRVVGVGSVGTRCSLTLFQDGDGNALILQSKEANRSVLEQYGGIQQPEVLTRAIEASGQGQRVVAMQRIQQAVSDPFLGYLRTTEADLYVRQFHDMKGGVDVELLDDAPFLTYAAACAITLARAHGQSPNAAAVVGYIGRNDDIARAVTDWSTAYADISEQDYRAFLAAN
;
A
#
# COMPACT_ATOMS: atom_id res chain seq x y z
N MET A 1 33.47 -4.36 -42.17
CA MET A 1 32.28 -4.43 -41.30
C MET A 1 31.10 -3.97 -42.13
N THR A 2 30.21 -4.88 -42.50
CA THR A 2 29.04 -4.58 -43.34
C THR A 2 28.02 -3.75 -42.57
N GLU A 3 27.65 -2.61 -43.13
CA GLU A 3 26.59 -1.72 -42.64
C GLU A 3 25.26 -2.48 -42.47
N ARG A 4 24.59 -2.26 -41.34
CA ARG A 4 23.26 -2.80 -41.06
C ARG A 4 22.23 -1.86 -41.68
N GLU A 5 21.46 -2.35 -42.64
CA GLU A 5 20.31 -1.60 -43.17
C GLU A 5 19.27 -1.32 -42.07
N PRO A 6 18.77 -0.06 -41.96
CA PRO A 6 17.68 0.28 -41.05
C PRO A 6 16.39 -0.42 -41.50
N GLY A 7 15.81 -1.23 -40.60
CA GLY A 7 14.54 -1.93 -40.84
C GLY A 7 14.63 -3.44 -41.01
N SER A 8 15.83 -4.04 -41.09
CA SER A 8 15.94 -5.51 -41.12
C SER A 8 15.55 -6.14 -39.77
N TRP A 9 14.91 -7.30 -39.76
CA TRP A 9 14.54 -8.00 -38.50
C TRP A 9 15.74 -8.27 -37.57
N ARG A 10 16.96 -8.24 -38.09
CA ARG A 10 18.21 -8.38 -37.33
C ARG A 10 18.59 -7.11 -36.56
N SER A 11 18.14 -5.91 -36.98
CA SER A 11 18.37 -4.67 -36.24
C SER A 11 17.45 -4.52 -35.01
N ARG A 12 16.34 -5.27 -34.97
CA ARG A 12 15.39 -5.31 -33.84
C ARG A 12 15.80 -6.28 -32.71
N LEU A 13 16.87 -7.06 -32.90
CA LEU A 13 17.38 -8.01 -31.91
C LEU A 13 18.44 -7.33 -31.02
N THR A 14 18.04 -6.37 -30.20
CA THR A 14 18.92 -5.80 -29.17
C THR A 14 19.05 -6.77 -27.98
N PRO A 15 20.16 -6.74 -27.22
CA PRO A 15 20.30 -7.53 -26.00
C PRO A 15 19.19 -7.27 -24.97
N GLU A 16 18.62 -6.07 -24.91
CA GLU A 16 17.45 -5.74 -24.10
C GLU A 16 16.18 -6.45 -24.62
N TYR A 17 15.91 -6.36 -25.93
CA TYR A 17 14.75 -7.02 -26.56
C TYR A 17 14.79 -8.54 -26.37
N VAL A 18 15.97 -9.16 -26.57
CA VAL A 18 16.14 -10.59 -26.38
C VAL A 18 15.97 -10.97 -24.90
N ARG A 19 16.49 -10.17 -23.96
CA ARG A 19 16.31 -10.41 -22.52
C ARG A 19 14.85 -10.30 -22.09
N SER A 20 14.09 -9.32 -22.58
CA SER A 20 12.67 -9.18 -22.24
C SER A 20 11.85 -10.33 -22.81
N ARG A 21 12.07 -10.70 -24.09
CA ARG A 21 11.37 -11.83 -24.73
C ARG A 21 11.68 -13.16 -24.06
N VAL A 22 12.92 -13.36 -23.61
CA VAL A 22 13.32 -14.57 -22.87
C VAL A 22 12.64 -14.60 -21.49
N ALA A 23 12.59 -13.47 -20.78
CA ALA A 23 11.91 -13.38 -19.49
C ALA A 23 10.40 -13.68 -19.62
N ASP A 24 9.71 -13.03 -20.57
CA ASP A 24 8.27 -13.23 -20.82
C ASP A 24 7.95 -14.67 -21.24
N THR A 25 8.81 -15.27 -22.07
CA THR A 25 8.65 -16.66 -22.51
C THR A 25 8.88 -17.63 -21.34
N ASN A 26 9.86 -17.36 -20.47
CA ASN A 26 10.17 -18.22 -19.34
C ASN A 26 9.05 -18.18 -18.28
N ASP A 27 8.49 -17.01 -18.01
CA ASP A 27 7.35 -16.84 -17.10
C ASP A 27 6.09 -17.52 -17.65
N GLY A 28 5.83 -17.41 -18.96
CA GLY A 28 4.73 -18.13 -19.61
C GLY A 28 4.88 -19.65 -19.54
N VAL A 29 6.09 -20.17 -19.78
CA VAL A 29 6.38 -21.61 -19.67
C VAL A 29 6.23 -22.10 -18.23
N LEU A 30 6.72 -21.35 -17.24
CA LEU A 30 6.59 -21.72 -15.82
C LEU A 30 5.14 -21.69 -15.34
N ALA A 31 4.33 -20.73 -15.80
CA ALA A 31 2.91 -20.66 -15.47
C ALA A 31 2.11 -21.84 -16.06
N ILE A 32 2.39 -22.21 -17.32
CA ILE A 32 1.76 -23.35 -17.98
C ILE A 32 2.22 -24.67 -17.36
N ALA A 33 3.51 -24.84 -17.09
CA ALA A 33 4.06 -26.04 -16.47
C ALA A 33 3.51 -26.25 -15.05
N GLY A 34 3.48 -25.21 -14.22
CA GLY A 34 2.93 -25.27 -12.86
C GLY A 34 1.43 -25.53 -12.82
N SER A 35 0.68 -25.03 -13.80
CA SER A 35 -0.76 -25.30 -13.94
C SER A 35 -1.02 -26.72 -14.43
N ALA A 36 -0.24 -27.21 -15.42
CA ALA A 36 -0.33 -28.56 -15.93
C ALA A 36 0.01 -29.60 -14.85
N GLU A 37 1.04 -29.34 -14.04
CA GLU A 37 1.42 -30.20 -12.91
C GLU A 37 0.34 -30.17 -11.81
N GLY A 38 -0.21 -29.00 -11.48
CA GLY A 38 -1.32 -28.87 -10.54
C GLY A 38 -2.58 -29.63 -10.95
N VAL A 39 -2.94 -29.61 -12.24
CA VAL A 39 -4.09 -30.35 -12.78
C VAL A 39 -3.80 -31.85 -12.89
N ALA A 40 -2.59 -32.24 -13.27
CA ALA A 40 -2.18 -33.65 -13.32
C ALA A 40 -2.16 -34.32 -11.93
N ILE A 41 -1.89 -33.54 -10.86
CA ILE A 41 -2.01 -34.00 -9.47
C ILE A 41 -3.48 -34.10 -9.01
N ALA A 42 -4.37 -33.28 -9.58
CA ALA A 42 -5.76 -33.16 -9.13
C ALA A 42 -6.73 -34.14 -9.83
N THR A 43 -6.42 -34.67 -11.02
CA THR A 43 -7.35 -35.51 -11.79
C THR A 43 -6.63 -36.57 -12.65
N SER A 44 -7.31 -37.68 -12.95
CA SER A 44 -6.82 -38.78 -13.83
C SER A 44 -7.33 -38.70 -15.28
N GLN A 45 -8.00 -37.61 -15.68
CA GLN A 45 -8.54 -37.37 -17.02
C GLN A 45 -7.48 -36.74 -17.96
N PRO A 46 -7.63 -36.82 -19.31
CA PRO A 46 -6.63 -36.28 -20.23
C PRO A 46 -6.48 -34.75 -20.12
N VAL A 47 -5.38 -34.35 -19.47
CA VAL A 47 -4.98 -32.98 -19.06
C VAL A 47 -4.82 -32.00 -20.23
N GLY A 48 -4.78 -32.48 -21.47
CA GLY A 48 -4.40 -31.69 -22.65
C GLY A 48 -5.33 -30.52 -22.99
N VAL A 49 -6.66 -30.67 -22.81
CA VAL A 49 -7.62 -29.62 -23.17
C VAL A 49 -7.60 -28.46 -22.18
N VAL A 50 -7.50 -28.76 -20.88
CA VAL A 50 -7.43 -27.73 -19.82
C VAL A 50 -6.13 -26.94 -19.92
N VAL A 51 -5.01 -27.63 -20.17
CA VAL A 51 -3.71 -26.96 -20.39
C VAL A 51 -3.73 -26.12 -21.66
N ALA A 52 -4.37 -26.58 -22.74
CA ALA A 52 -4.50 -25.79 -23.96
C ALA A 52 -5.36 -24.52 -23.76
N ILE A 53 -6.47 -24.61 -23.02
CA ILE A 53 -7.32 -23.45 -22.69
C ILE A 53 -6.56 -22.48 -21.78
N ALA A 54 -5.88 -22.98 -20.74
CA ALA A 54 -5.09 -22.14 -19.83
C ALA A 54 -3.92 -21.45 -20.56
N ALA A 55 -3.24 -22.16 -21.46
CA ALA A 55 -2.18 -21.59 -22.29
C ALA A 55 -2.72 -20.50 -23.24
N LEU A 56 -3.89 -20.73 -23.84
CA LEU A 56 -4.53 -19.75 -24.72
C LEU A 56 -4.96 -18.50 -23.94
N ALA A 57 -5.60 -18.67 -22.78
CA ALA A 57 -6.02 -17.57 -21.92
C ALA A 57 -4.82 -16.77 -21.39
N GLY A 58 -3.74 -17.45 -20.98
CA GLY A 58 -2.50 -16.80 -20.56
C GLY A 58 -1.86 -15.98 -21.69
N ALA A 59 -1.81 -16.54 -22.90
CA ALA A 59 -1.25 -15.84 -24.05
C ALA A 59 -2.09 -14.62 -24.49
N VAL A 60 -3.43 -14.72 -24.41
CA VAL A 60 -4.33 -13.57 -24.63
C VAL A 60 -4.12 -12.50 -23.56
N SER A 61 -3.97 -12.88 -22.29
CA SER A 61 -3.73 -11.94 -21.19
C SER A 61 -2.40 -11.20 -21.36
N VAL A 62 -1.32 -11.90 -21.68
CA VAL A 62 0.00 -11.28 -21.89
C VAL A 62 -0.02 -10.34 -23.10
N ALA A 63 -0.67 -10.75 -24.20
CA ALA A 63 -0.84 -9.91 -25.37
C ALA A 63 -1.69 -8.66 -25.06
N GLY A 64 -2.76 -8.80 -24.27
CA GLY A 64 -3.61 -7.70 -23.84
C GLY A 64 -2.90 -6.69 -22.94
N VAL A 65 -2.09 -7.17 -21.97
CA VAL A 65 -1.29 -6.30 -21.10
C VAL A 65 -0.25 -5.54 -21.92
N LYS A 66 0.49 -6.22 -22.80
CA LYS A 66 1.48 -5.54 -23.65
C LYS A 66 0.85 -4.53 -24.61
N TYR A 67 -0.30 -4.87 -25.19
CA TYR A 67 -1.06 -3.93 -26.01
C TYR A 67 -1.49 -2.70 -25.21
N ALA A 68 -2.02 -2.89 -23.99
CA ALA A 68 -2.47 -1.79 -23.15
C ALA A 68 -1.31 -0.89 -22.69
N GLU A 69 -0.14 -1.47 -22.35
CA GLU A 69 1.07 -0.71 -22.01
C GLU A 69 1.51 0.20 -23.18
N GLU A 70 1.68 -0.36 -24.38
CA GLU A 70 2.10 0.39 -25.57
C GLU A 70 1.04 1.41 -26.04
N ALA A 71 -0.24 1.09 -25.87
CA ALA A 71 -1.34 2.00 -26.20
C ALA A 71 -1.38 3.20 -25.23
N ALA A 72 -1.18 2.97 -23.94
CA ALA A 72 -1.12 4.03 -22.93
C ALA A 72 0.14 4.90 -23.13
N GLU A 73 1.28 4.29 -23.42
CA GLU A 73 2.51 5.04 -23.74
C GLU A 73 2.33 5.93 -24.97
N ARG A 74 1.67 5.42 -26.02
CA ARG A 74 1.31 6.21 -27.20
C ARG A 74 0.40 7.38 -26.86
N GLU A 75 -0.63 7.18 -26.05
CA GLU A 75 -1.57 8.24 -25.68
C GLU A 75 -0.85 9.38 -24.92
N VAL A 76 0.02 9.01 -23.98
CA VAL A 76 0.87 9.98 -23.25
C VAL A 76 1.79 10.73 -24.22
N GLN A 77 2.48 10.03 -25.13
CA GLN A 77 3.32 10.71 -26.13
C GLN A 77 2.50 11.65 -27.02
N GLN A 78 1.27 11.27 -27.40
CA GLN A 78 0.40 12.11 -28.22
C GLN A 78 -0.10 13.36 -27.50
N ASP A 79 -0.28 13.31 -26.18
CA ASP A 79 -0.60 14.49 -25.37
C ASP A 79 0.61 15.43 -25.27
N LEU A 80 1.81 14.88 -25.02
CA LEU A 80 3.06 15.66 -24.99
C LEU A 80 3.36 16.33 -26.32
N ILE A 81 3.22 15.60 -27.44
CA ILE A 81 3.37 16.14 -28.79
C ILE A 81 2.40 17.30 -29.02
N ARG A 82 1.14 17.18 -28.60
CA ARG A 82 0.13 18.23 -28.75
C ARG A 82 0.47 19.48 -27.95
N GLU A 83 0.95 19.32 -26.72
CA GLU A 83 1.35 20.46 -25.90
C GLU A 83 2.61 21.14 -26.46
N GLU A 84 3.61 20.36 -26.89
CA GLU A 84 4.83 20.91 -27.47
C GLU A 84 4.57 21.67 -28.78
N GLN A 85 3.71 21.12 -29.64
CA GLN A 85 3.24 21.83 -30.83
C GLN A 85 2.56 23.16 -30.48
N ARG A 86 1.75 23.18 -29.41
CA ARG A 86 1.07 24.37 -28.93
C ARG A 86 2.07 25.42 -28.40
N LEU A 87 3.11 24.98 -27.69
CA LEU A 87 4.17 25.86 -27.18
C LEU A 87 5.02 26.44 -28.31
N LEU A 88 5.39 25.64 -29.31
CA LEU A 88 6.10 26.11 -30.50
C LEU A 88 5.29 27.15 -31.31
N GLU A 89 3.95 27.07 -31.28
CA GLU A 89 3.07 28.07 -31.91
C GLU A 89 2.93 29.34 -31.08
N LEU A 90 2.79 29.23 -29.75
CA LEU A 90 2.49 30.34 -28.85
C LEU A 90 3.74 31.14 -28.43
N SER A 91 4.86 30.46 -28.24
CA SER A 91 6.08 31.00 -27.62
C SER A 91 7.38 30.47 -28.26
N PRO A 92 7.57 30.61 -29.59
CA PRO A 92 8.71 30.03 -30.30
C PRO A 92 10.08 30.55 -29.83
N GLU A 93 10.17 31.80 -29.37
CA GLU A 93 11.41 32.34 -28.83
C GLU A 93 11.78 31.74 -27.46
N GLU A 94 10.79 31.42 -26.62
CA GLU A 94 11.03 30.76 -25.33
C GLU A 94 11.49 29.33 -25.55
N GLU A 95 10.86 28.59 -26.47
CA GLU A 95 11.26 27.22 -26.81
C GLU A 95 12.68 27.17 -27.39
N MET A 96 13.03 28.10 -28.27
CA MET A 96 14.39 28.24 -28.79
C MET A 96 15.42 28.51 -27.66
N ALA A 97 15.05 29.35 -26.69
CA ALA A 97 15.91 29.65 -25.55
C ALA A 97 16.12 28.43 -24.65
N LYS A 98 15.08 27.63 -24.41
CA LYS A 98 15.18 26.37 -23.65
C LYS A 98 16.10 25.36 -24.34
N LEU A 99 15.95 25.17 -25.66
CA LEU A 99 16.80 24.27 -26.43
C LEU A 99 18.27 24.73 -26.39
N ALA A 100 18.52 26.02 -26.54
CA ALA A 100 19.87 26.58 -26.39
C ALA A 100 20.42 26.37 -24.97
N HIS A 101 19.59 26.55 -23.94
CA HIS A 101 19.99 26.31 -22.55
C HIS A 101 20.43 24.87 -22.29
N HIS A 102 19.69 23.88 -22.80
CA HIS A 102 20.06 22.45 -22.70
C HIS A 102 21.47 22.17 -23.24
N PHE A 103 21.84 22.77 -24.37
CA PHE A 103 23.18 22.59 -24.93
C PHE A 103 24.26 23.35 -24.15
N GLN A 104 23.93 24.49 -23.53
CA GLN A 104 24.85 25.17 -22.60
C GLN A 104 25.13 24.30 -21.37
N GLU A 105 24.13 23.62 -20.81
CA GLU A 105 24.29 22.68 -19.70
C GLU A 105 25.17 21.48 -20.08
N LYS A 106 25.15 21.08 -21.35
CA LYS A 106 26.06 20.07 -21.91
C LYS A 106 27.48 20.58 -22.16
N GLY A 107 27.78 21.84 -21.84
CA GLY A 107 29.11 22.44 -21.89
C GLY A 107 29.44 23.24 -23.14
N LEU A 108 28.45 23.54 -24.00
CA LEU A 108 28.66 24.42 -25.15
C LEU A 108 28.70 25.90 -24.71
N SER A 109 29.49 26.72 -25.40
CA SER A 109 29.43 28.17 -25.19
C SER A 109 28.07 28.73 -25.58
N ALA A 110 27.65 29.84 -24.99
CA ALA A 110 26.33 30.43 -25.27
C ALA A 110 26.09 30.69 -26.76
N GLU A 111 27.12 31.15 -27.47
CA GLU A 111 27.08 31.37 -28.92
C GLU A 111 26.90 30.05 -29.70
N THR A 112 27.62 28.99 -29.30
CA THR A 112 27.54 27.68 -29.98
C THR A 112 26.21 27.00 -29.72
N ALA A 113 25.74 27.04 -28.48
CA ALA A 113 24.47 26.43 -28.08
C ALA A 113 23.28 27.09 -28.77
N ARG A 114 23.31 28.42 -28.94
CA ARG A 114 22.30 29.14 -29.70
C ARG A 114 22.30 28.76 -31.18
N LYS A 115 23.49 28.64 -31.79
CA LYS A 115 23.63 28.13 -33.17
C LYS A 115 23.07 26.72 -33.33
N VAL A 116 23.39 25.82 -32.40
CA VAL A 116 22.88 24.44 -32.42
C VAL A 116 21.36 24.43 -32.30
N ALA A 117 20.78 25.22 -31.38
CA ALA A 117 19.34 25.33 -31.24
C ALA A 117 18.67 25.89 -32.50
N GLU A 118 19.24 26.93 -33.12
CA GLU A 118 18.75 27.51 -34.38
C GLU A 118 18.79 26.47 -35.52
N GLU A 119 19.89 25.73 -35.67
CA GLU A 119 20.06 24.71 -36.71
C GLU A 119 19.11 23.52 -36.51
N LEU A 120 18.98 23.01 -35.28
CA LEU A 120 18.07 21.91 -34.95
C LEU A 120 16.60 22.30 -35.10
N SER A 121 16.23 23.50 -34.64
CA SER A 121 14.86 24.00 -34.78
C SER A 121 14.48 24.24 -36.24
N THR A 122 15.44 24.67 -37.07
CA THR A 122 15.23 24.84 -38.52
C THR A 122 15.03 23.49 -39.22
N ALA A 123 15.71 22.43 -38.75
CA ALA A 123 15.57 21.10 -39.31
C ALA A 123 14.23 20.45 -38.91
N ASP A 124 13.95 20.40 -37.60
CA ASP A 124 12.71 19.87 -37.03
C ASP A 124 12.58 20.33 -35.56
N ALA A 125 11.94 21.48 -35.35
CA ALA A 125 11.74 22.04 -34.01
C ALA A 125 11.00 21.10 -33.06
N LEU A 126 9.98 20.39 -33.55
CA LEU A 126 9.20 19.49 -32.71
C LEU A 126 10.04 18.30 -32.25
N THR A 127 10.74 17.64 -33.16
CA THR A 127 11.60 16.51 -32.80
C THR A 127 12.75 16.97 -31.89
N ALA A 128 13.37 18.11 -32.16
CA ALA A 128 14.46 18.64 -31.33
C ALA A 128 14.02 18.90 -29.88
N GLN A 129 12.81 19.43 -29.68
CA GLN A 129 12.25 19.61 -28.33
C GLN A 129 11.82 18.29 -27.69
N LEU A 130 11.20 17.39 -28.45
CA LEU A 130 10.78 16.08 -27.94
C LEU A 130 11.96 15.26 -27.42
N GLU A 131 13.08 15.27 -28.13
CA GLU A 131 14.31 14.61 -27.71
C GLU A 131 14.98 15.30 -26.53
N THR A 132 14.93 16.63 -26.48
CA THR A 132 15.62 17.44 -25.48
C THR A 132 14.89 17.47 -24.15
N GLU A 133 13.59 17.79 -24.17
CA GLU A 133 12.79 17.97 -22.95
C GLU A 133 12.23 16.64 -22.42
N TYR A 134 11.84 15.73 -23.31
CA TYR A 134 11.12 14.50 -22.91
C TYR A 134 11.90 13.20 -23.20
N GLY A 135 13.04 13.26 -23.88
CA GLY A 135 13.83 12.08 -24.24
C GLY A 135 13.13 11.15 -25.24
N ILE A 136 12.20 11.68 -26.04
CA ILE A 136 11.41 10.92 -27.02
C ILE A 136 12.15 10.93 -28.36
N HIS A 137 12.86 9.84 -28.65
CA HIS A 137 13.60 9.66 -29.91
C HIS A 137 12.77 9.04 -31.03
N ASP A 138 11.84 8.16 -30.68
CA ASP A 138 10.95 7.47 -31.62
C ASP A 138 9.52 7.58 -31.11
N VAL A 139 8.66 8.22 -31.91
CA VAL A 139 7.22 8.32 -31.60
C VAL A 139 6.54 6.97 -31.83
N VAL A 140 5.79 6.49 -30.84
CA VAL A 140 5.09 5.21 -30.92
C VAL A 140 4.04 5.26 -32.04
N SER A 141 4.27 4.46 -33.09
CA SER A 141 3.42 4.45 -34.27
C SER A 141 2.05 3.79 -33.99
N PRO A 142 0.98 4.14 -34.76
CA PRO A 142 -0.35 3.55 -34.55
C PRO A 142 -0.41 2.02 -34.66
N GLY A 143 0.53 1.42 -35.40
CA GLY A 143 0.64 -0.04 -35.56
C GLY A 143 1.52 -0.73 -34.50
N GLN A 144 2.32 0.03 -33.74
CA GLN A 144 3.31 -0.51 -32.81
C GLN A 144 2.71 -1.39 -31.70
N PRO A 145 1.60 -0.98 -31.05
CA PRO A 145 0.93 -1.81 -30.04
C PRO A 145 0.51 -3.19 -30.58
N PHE A 146 0.14 -3.26 -31.86
CA PHE A 146 -0.25 -4.51 -32.52
C PHE A 146 0.94 -5.35 -33.00
N THR A 147 2.10 -4.73 -33.26
CA THR A 147 3.30 -5.45 -33.68
C THR A 147 4.11 -6.00 -32.51
N GLU A 148 4.12 -5.30 -31.38
CA GLU A 148 4.86 -5.71 -30.17
C GLU A 148 4.08 -6.75 -29.33
N ALA A 149 2.75 -6.74 -29.41
CA ALA A 149 1.92 -7.80 -28.87
C ALA A 149 2.24 -9.16 -29.55
N PRO A 150 2.61 -10.21 -28.79
CA PRO A 150 2.96 -11.50 -29.38
C PRO A 150 1.79 -12.11 -30.18
N ARG A 151 2.03 -12.39 -31.47
CA ARG A 151 1.02 -13.01 -32.34
C ARG A 151 0.77 -14.47 -31.94
N LEU A 152 -0.48 -14.79 -31.62
CA LEU A 152 -0.92 -16.16 -31.35
C LEU A 152 -0.80 -17.03 -32.62
N ARG A 153 0.23 -17.89 -32.70
CA ARG A 153 0.29 -18.99 -33.65
C ARG A 153 -0.14 -20.29 -32.97
N PRO A 154 -1.22 -20.96 -33.41
CA PRO A 154 -1.63 -22.22 -32.80
C PRO A 154 -0.64 -23.34 -33.19
N LEU A 155 0.22 -23.73 -32.26
CA LEU A 155 1.01 -24.96 -32.35
C LEU A 155 0.14 -26.11 -31.85
N LEU A 156 -0.52 -26.84 -32.76
CA LEU A 156 -1.20 -28.10 -32.45
C LEU A 156 -0.17 -29.26 -32.49
N PRO A 157 0.13 -29.94 -31.37
CA PRO A 157 1.01 -31.09 -31.40
C PRO A 157 0.25 -32.34 -31.87
N ARG A 158 0.34 -32.62 -33.18
CA ARG A 158 0.06 -33.95 -33.74
C ARG A 158 1.16 -34.92 -33.32
N ARG A 159 1.03 -35.62 -32.19
CA ARG A 159 1.64 -36.95 -31.89
C ARG A 159 1.66 -37.21 -30.38
N LEU A 160 0.54 -37.61 -29.78
CA LEU A 160 0.54 -38.38 -28.53
C LEU A 160 -0.70 -39.30 -28.51
N ALA A 161 -0.77 -40.19 -29.49
CA ALA A 161 -1.70 -41.31 -29.51
C ALA A 161 -0.87 -42.59 -29.64
N ARG A 162 -0.51 -43.19 -28.49
CA ARG A 162 -0.23 -44.63 -28.26
C ARG A 162 0.66 -44.80 -27.03
N ALA A 163 0.04 -45.02 -25.86
CA ALA A 163 0.64 -45.83 -24.80
C ALA A 163 -0.49 -46.42 -23.94
N ARG A 164 -0.60 -47.76 -23.91
CA ARG A 164 -1.56 -48.50 -23.08
C ARG A 164 -1.15 -48.46 -21.61
N PRO A 165 -2.09 -48.52 -20.65
CA PRO A 165 -1.76 -48.51 -19.22
C PRO A 165 -1.32 -49.90 -18.76
N ARG A 166 -0.16 -50.00 -18.10
CA ARG A 166 0.22 -51.16 -17.28
C ARG A 166 -0.33 -50.96 -15.86
N ARG A 167 -1.15 -51.91 -15.40
CA ARG A 167 -1.58 -52.03 -13.99
C ARG A 167 -0.42 -52.53 -13.13
N LEU A 168 -0.21 -51.90 -11.97
CA LEU A 168 0.53 -52.47 -10.85
C LEU A 168 -0.37 -52.42 -9.59
N PRO A 169 -0.23 -53.36 -8.64
CA PRO A 169 -1.24 -53.64 -7.62
C PRO A 169 -1.07 -52.80 -6.34
N CYS A 170 -2.20 -52.47 -5.71
CA CYS A 170 -2.29 -51.90 -4.37
C CYS A 170 -1.78 -52.87 -3.28
N PRO A 171 -1.15 -52.36 -2.21
CA PRO A 171 -1.27 -52.94 -0.89
C PRO A 171 -2.28 -52.14 -0.05
N ALA A 172 -3.25 -52.85 0.52
CA ALA A 172 -4.13 -52.34 1.56
C ALA A 172 -3.37 -52.22 2.88
N GLY A 173 -3.55 -51.10 3.60
CA GLY A 173 -3.02 -50.87 4.94
C GLY A 173 -4.03 -50.11 5.81
N PRO A 174 -4.08 -50.35 7.14
CA PRO A 174 -5.33 -50.31 7.92
C PRO A 174 -5.68 -48.92 8.47
N ARG A 175 -6.98 -48.63 8.57
CA ARG A 175 -7.53 -47.48 9.29
C ARG A 175 -7.43 -47.70 10.80
N ARG A 176 -6.56 -46.96 11.50
CA ARG A 176 -6.59 -46.86 12.97
C ARG A 176 -7.55 -45.75 13.41
N ARG A 177 -8.57 -46.11 14.20
CA ARG A 177 -9.35 -45.18 15.03
C ARG A 177 -8.61 -44.96 16.34
N VAL A 178 -8.43 -43.70 16.74
CA VAL A 178 -7.81 -43.33 18.03
C VAL A 178 -8.94 -43.15 19.05
N ARG A 179 -8.89 -43.93 20.14
CA ARG A 179 -9.75 -43.82 21.34
C ARG A 179 -8.90 -43.40 22.54
N ASP A 180 -9.49 -42.72 23.50
CA ASP A 180 -8.79 -42.36 24.75
C ASP A 180 -8.70 -43.55 25.73
N ARG A 181 -7.96 -43.36 26.84
CA ARG A 181 -7.72 -44.39 27.88
C ARG A 181 -8.98 -44.79 28.70
N ARG A 182 -10.16 -44.23 28.42
CA ARG A 182 -11.44 -44.65 29.03
C ARG A 182 -12.50 -45.06 27.99
N GLY A 183 -12.12 -45.26 26.73
CA GLY A 183 -12.94 -45.93 25.73
C GLY A 183 -14.10 -45.11 25.15
N ARG A 184 -14.04 -43.77 25.16
CA ARG A 184 -15.03 -42.94 24.45
C ARG A 184 -14.50 -42.46 23.09
N ASP A 185 -15.39 -42.46 22.10
CA ASP A 185 -15.11 -41.95 20.75
C ASP A 185 -15.11 -40.41 20.78
N LEU A 186 -14.04 -39.78 20.27
CA LEU A 186 -13.89 -38.32 20.25
C LEU A 186 -14.76 -37.72 19.13
N ALA A 187 -15.76 -36.92 19.52
CA ALA A 187 -16.49 -36.05 18.61
C ALA A 187 -15.59 -34.91 18.09
N HIS A 188 -15.87 -34.48 16.86
CA HIS A 188 -15.26 -33.33 16.17
C HIS A 188 -15.18 -32.09 17.09
N PRO A 189 -14.04 -31.39 17.21
CA PRO A 189 -14.03 -30.13 17.93
C PRO A 189 -14.57 -29.01 17.02
N ASP A 190 -15.52 -28.26 17.58
CA ASP A 190 -15.93 -26.94 17.12
C ASP A 190 -14.72 -26.00 16.95
N LEU A 191 -14.73 -25.23 15.86
CA LEU A 191 -13.81 -24.13 15.61
C LEU A 191 -14.10 -22.97 16.57
N ALA A 192 -13.57 -23.04 17.78
CA ALA A 192 -13.66 -21.97 18.76
C ALA A 192 -12.32 -21.80 19.50
N ASP A 193 -11.49 -20.87 19.02
CA ASP A 193 -10.62 -20.01 19.85
C ASP A 193 -9.96 -18.92 18.99
N PRO A 194 -9.80 -17.68 19.49
CA PRO A 194 -9.09 -16.62 18.78
C PRO A 194 -7.57 -16.90 18.72
N LEU A 195 -6.92 -16.37 17.68
CA LEU A 195 -5.46 -16.35 17.52
C LEU A 195 -4.79 -15.81 18.82
N PRO A 196 -4.00 -16.60 19.56
CA PRO A 196 -3.22 -16.13 20.68
C PRO A 196 -2.05 -15.28 20.18
N LEU A 197 -1.98 -14.10 20.75
CA LEU A 197 -0.86 -13.18 20.70
C LEU A 197 0.29 -13.85 21.47
N ARG A 198 1.44 -14.12 20.82
CA ARG A 198 2.61 -14.67 21.51
C ARG A 198 3.46 -13.52 22.08
N PRO A 199 3.70 -13.45 23.40
CA PRO A 199 4.70 -12.53 23.95
C PRO A 199 6.13 -13.03 23.64
N HIS A 200 7.07 -12.11 23.44
CA HIS A 200 8.50 -12.42 23.38
C HIS A 200 9.02 -12.85 24.77
N PRO A 201 10.00 -13.78 24.85
CA PRO A 201 10.71 -14.03 26.10
C PRO A 201 11.58 -12.82 26.46
N ARG A 202 11.44 -12.34 27.71
CA ARG A 202 12.22 -11.20 28.24
C ARG A 202 13.68 -11.60 28.48
N PRO A 203 14.68 -10.73 28.23
CA PRO A 203 15.97 -10.85 28.89
C PRO A 203 15.79 -10.50 30.39
N ALA A 204 16.25 -11.40 31.27
CA ALA A 204 16.21 -11.20 32.71
C ALA A 204 17.28 -10.18 33.13
N TYR A 205 16.88 -8.93 33.37
CA TYR A 205 17.72 -7.96 34.08
C TYR A 205 17.37 -7.99 35.57
N HIS A 206 18.18 -8.69 36.37
CA HIS A 206 18.21 -8.52 37.81
C HIS A 206 19.08 -7.30 38.13
N SER A 207 18.45 -6.17 38.46
CA SER A 207 19.10 -5.04 39.11
C SER A 207 18.48 -4.87 40.49
N ALA A 208 19.22 -5.28 41.52
CA ALA A 208 18.89 -4.99 42.90
C ALA A 208 19.30 -3.53 43.19
N VAL A 209 18.33 -2.63 43.22
CA VAL A 209 18.55 -1.24 43.68
C VAL A 209 18.22 -1.19 45.18
N PRO A 210 19.13 -0.73 46.06
CA PRO A 210 18.86 -0.62 47.49
C PRO A 210 17.88 0.53 47.78
N PRO A 211 17.11 0.48 48.89
CA PRO A 211 16.08 1.47 49.18
C PRO A 211 16.69 2.83 49.54
N HIS A 212 16.46 3.84 48.69
CA HIS A 212 16.78 5.23 49.00
C HIS A 212 15.90 5.77 50.13
N ARG A 213 16.52 6.20 51.24
CA ARG A 213 15.87 7.05 52.25
C ARG A 213 15.58 8.44 51.66
N PRO A 214 14.40 9.03 51.91
CA PRO A 214 14.09 10.37 51.41
C PRO A 214 14.90 11.44 52.16
N ARG A 215 15.66 12.26 51.41
CA ARG A 215 16.28 13.50 51.94
C ARG A 215 15.18 14.55 52.16
N ARG A 216 15.17 15.18 53.33
CA ARG A 216 14.39 16.40 53.60
C ARG A 216 15.20 17.62 53.13
N HIS A 217 14.63 18.47 52.30
CA HIS A 217 15.16 19.82 52.07
C HIS A 217 14.60 20.79 53.12
N GLY A 218 15.46 21.64 53.66
CA GLY A 218 15.19 22.56 54.77
C GLY A 218 14.68 23.93 54.36
N ASP A 219 13.51 24.01 53.70
CA ASP A 219 12.88 25.31 53.38
C ASP A 219 11.40 25.43 53.80
N GLY A 220 10.86 24.46 54.55
CA GLY A 220 9.51 24.56 55.13
C GLY A 220 8.37 24.66 54.10
N ARG A 221 8.63 24.54 52.79
CA ARG A 221 7.57 24.51 51.78
C ARG A 221 7.02 23.09 51.68
N PRO A 222 5.69 22.88 51.68
CA PRO A 222 5.13 21.56 51.50
C PRO A 222 5.57 21.01 50.13
N TYR A 223 6.13 19.80 50.14
CA TYR A 223 6.42 19.05 48.92
C TYR A 223 5.12 18.90 48.12
N ARG A 224 4.93 19.72 47.08
CA ARG A 224 3.88 19.48 46.09
C ARG A 224 4.26 18.19 45.39
N LYS A 225 3.49 17.12 45.64
CA LYS A 225 3.55 15.91 44.81
C LYS A 225 3.53 16.37 43.35
N PRO A 226 4.51 15.99 42.52
CA PRO A 226 4.43 16.20 41.09
C PRO A 226 3.03 15.76 40.64
N GLY A 227 2.33 16.63 39.90
CA GLY A 227 0.99 16.36 39.41
C GLY A 227 0.97 14.95 38.83
N VAL A 228 0.10 14.11 39.37
CA VAL A 228 0.09 12.69 39.08
C VAL A 228 -0.23 12.51 37.58
N LEU A 229 0.79 12.30 36.76
CA LEU A 229 0.66 11.76 35.40
C LEU A 229 0.25 10.29 35.54
N MET A 230 -1.04 10.01 35.73
CA MET A 230 -1.59 8.64 35.78
C MET A 230 -2.85 8.51 34.92
N PRO A 231 -3.12 7.30 34.40
CA PRO A 231 -4.42 6.97 33.83
C PRO A 231 -5.48 7.08 34.93
N THR A 232 -6.46 7.97 34.73
CA THR A 232 -7.45 8.32 35.76
C THR A 232 -8.52 7.25 35.98
N HIS A 233 -8.60 6.23 35.12
CA HIS A 233 -9.65 5.22 35.16
C HIS A 233 -9.09 3.80 35.09
N SER A 234 -9.53 2.97 36.02
CA SER A 234 -9.36 1.52 35.96
C SER A 234 -10.08 0.94 34.73
N ARG A 235 -9.63 -0.24 34.29
CA ARG A 235 -10.31 -1.01 33.23
C ARG A 235 -11.79 -1.21 33.53
N ARG A 236 -12.16 -1.43 34.79
CA ARG A 236 -13.55 -1.65 35.20
C ARG A 236 -14.39 -0.39 34.97
N GLU A 237 -13.90 0.77 35.40
CA GLU A 237 -14.59 2.06 35.22
C GLU A 237 -14.79 2.40 33.74
N LEU A 238 -13.77 2.16 32.89
CA LEU A 238 -13.90 2.36 31.45
C LEU A 238 -14.94 1.42 30.84
N LEU A 239 -14.92 0.13 31.21
CA LEU A 239 -15.94 -0.84 30.76
C LEU A 239 -17.36 -0.41 31.16
N ASP A 240 -17.53 0.09 32.38
CA ASP A 240 -18.81 0.61 32.88
C ASP A 240 -19.23 1.90 32.13
N ALA A 241 -18.30 2.81 31.87
CA ALA A 241 -18.55 4.01 31.06
C ALA A 241 -19.03 3.63 29.65
N GLY A 242 -18.34 2.69 29.00
CA GLY A 242 -18.74 2.15 27.71
C GLY A 242 -20.14 1.56 27.71
N ARG A 243 -20.51 0.80 28.77
CA ARG A 243 -21.86 0.23 28.91
C ARG A 243 -22.95 1.32 28.94
N ARG A 244 -22.73 2.42 29.66
CA ARG A 244 -23.68 3.54 29.78
C ARG A 244 -23.90 4.28 28.46
N LEU A 245 -22.92 4.30 27.55
CA LEU A 245 -23.07 4.93 26.23
C LEU A 245 -24.16 4.26 25.38
N ARG A 246 -24.60 3.04 25.72
CA ARG A 246 -25.69 2.35 25.01
C ARG A 246 -27.05 3.02 25.22
N ASP A 247 -27.20 3.81 26.29
CA ASP A 247 -28.45 4.49 26.62
C ASP A 247 -28.64 5.72 25.70
N SER A 248 -27.55 6.46 25.43
CA SER A 248 -27.57 7.62 24.52
C SER A 248 -27.35 7.25 23.06
N VAL A 249 -26.52 6.23 22.79
CA VAL A 249 -26.24 5.72 21.45
C VAL A 249 -26.55 4.22 21.43
N PRO A 250 -27.81 3.82 21.20
CA PRO A 250 -28.15 2.40 21.11
C PRO A 250 -27.37 1.72 20.00
N ARG A 251 -26.80 0.54 20.23
CA ARG A 251 -25.92 -0.14 19.24
C ARG A 251 -26.50 -0.28 17.84
N LYS A 252 -27.83 -0.45 17.73
CA LYS A 252 -28.56 -0.50 16.45
C LYS A 252 -28.51 0.82 15.67
N SER A 253 -28.32 1.97 16.32
CA SER A 253 -28.21 3.27 15.64
C SER A 253 -26.93 3.37 14.81
N LEU A 254 -25.90 2.58 15.11
CA LEU A 254 -24.69 2.51 14.28
C LEU A 254 -24.92 1.90 12.90
N ALA A 255 -26.09 1.28 12.68
CA ALA A 255 -26.53 0.81 11.36
C ALA A 255 -27.13 1.94 10.50
N ALA A 256 -27.42 3.11 11.07
CA ALA A 256 -28.02 4.22 10.35
C ALA A 256 -27.01 4.90 9.41
N LEU A 257 -27.43 5.13 8.17
CA LEU A 257 -26.70 5.98 7.23
C LEU A 257 -27.16 7.42 7.43
N ALA A 258 -26.22 8.34 7.63
CA ALA A 258 -26.52 9.77 7.50
C ALA A 258 -26.74 10.04 6.00
N THR A 259 -27.91 10.58 5.65
CA THR A 259 -28.33 10.82 4.26
C THR A 259 -28.56 12.32 4.04
N GLY A 260 -27.57 13.13 4.42
CA GLY A 260 -27.56 14.56 4.12
C GLY A 260 -27.32 14.84 2.63
N PRO A 261 -27.60 16.07 2.14
CA PRO A 261 -27.17 16.49 0.81
C PRO A 261 -25.65 16.36 0.71
N ARG A 262 -25.18 15.67 -0.34
CA ARG A 262 -23.78 15.32 -0.54
C ARG A 262 -23.38 15.67 -1.97
N ASP A 263 -22.20 16.27 -2.11
CA ASP A 263 -21.56 16.53 -3.41
C ASP A 263 -20.24 15.74 -3.49
N PRO A 264 -20.29 14.46 -3.89
CA PRO A 264 -19.12 13.62 -3.90
C PRO A 264 -18.07 14.11 -4.92
N LEU A 265 -18.49 14.71 -6.04
CA LEU A 265 -17.55 15.24 -7.03
C LEU A 265 -16.91 16.53 -6.53
N GLY A 266 -17.67 17.42 -5.89
CA GLY A 266 -17.12 18.63 -5.27
C GLY A 266 -16.06 18.34 -4.20
N ILE A 267 -16.22 17.28 -3.40
CA ILE A 267 -15.18 16.84 -2.45
C ILE A 267 -13.91 16.39 -3.20
N LEU A 268 -14.05 15.65 -4.31
CA LEU A 268 -12.91 15.23 -5.10
C LEU A 268 -12.20 16.41 -5.77
N ASP A 269 -12.95 17.42 -6.22
CA ASP A 269 -12.44 18.66 -6.79
C ASP A 269 -11.66 19.48 -5.75
N GLU A 270 -12.21 19.62 -4.53
CA GLU A 270 -11.50 20.26 -3.42
C GLU A 270 -10.18 19.53 -3.11
N GLN A 271 -10.20 18.20 -3.09
CA GLN A 271 -8.99 17.40 -2.92
C GLN A 271 -8.00 17.52 -4.10
N ASN A 272 -8.49 17.80 -5.31
CA ASN A 272 -7.67 17.98 -6.50
C ASN A 272 -7.00 19.35 -6.55
N ALA A 273 -7.61 20.38 -5.96
CA ALA A 273 -7.08 21.74 -5.98
C ALA A 273 -5.66 21.85 -5.37
N GLY A 274 -5.35 21.06 -4.34
CA GLY A 274 -4.03 21.04 -3.69
C GLY A 274 -3.00 20.12 -4.34
N ARG A 275 -3.36 19.37 -5.40
CA ARG A 275 -2.48 18.37 -6.03
C ARG A 275 -1.65 18.96 -7.16
N LEU A 276 -0.64 18.21 -7.59
CA LEU A 276 0.06 18.43 -8.85
C LEU A 276 -0.92 18.23 -10.01
N GLN A 277 -1.30 19.34 -10.65
CA GLN A 277 -2.41 19.37 -11.61
C GLN A 277 -2.19 18.44 -12.81
N HIS A 278 -0.96 18.36 -13.32
CA HIS A 278 -0.60 17.46 -14.43
C HIS A 278 -0.74 15.96 -14.11
N LEU A 279 -0.90 15.59 -12.84
CA LEU A 279 -1.12 14.19 -12.42
C LEU A 279 -2.59 13.85 -12.14
N ILE A 280 -3.50 14.83 -12.24
CA ILE A 280 -4.94 14.58 -12.04
C ILE A 280 -5.48 13.56 -13.07
N PRO A 281 -5.14 13.62 -14.37
CA PRO A 281 -5.60 12.61 -15.33
C PRO A 281 -5.21 11.18 -14.93
N LEU A 282 -3.96 10.99 -14.47
CA LEU A 282 -3.49 9.69 -13.98
C LEU A 282 -4.19 9.25 -12.68
N ARG A 283 -4.58 10.19 -11.80
CA ARG A 283 -5.40 9.89 -10.62
C ARG A 283 -6.76 9.37 -11.07
N THR A 284 -7.38 10.07 -12.02
CA THR A 284 -8.68 9.72 -12.59
C THR A 284 -8.66 8.34 -13.24
N GLU A 285 -7.66 8.05 -14.06
CA GLU A 285 -7.45 6.74 -14.69
C GLU A 285 -7.37 5.62 -13.64
N ARG A 286 -6.49 5.78 -12.64
CA ARG A 286 -6.32 4.76 -11.58
C ARG A 286 -7.57 4.56 -10.75
N MET A 287 -8.30 5.62 -10.43
CA MET A 287 -9.58 5.54 -9.71
C MET A 287 -10.69 4.91 -10.57
N SER A 288 -10.64 5.08 -11.89
CA SER A 288 -11.61 4.52 -12.83
C SER A 288 -11.49 3.01 -13.00
N SER A 289 -10.33 2.43 -12.68
CA SER A 289 -10.04 1.01 -12.91
C SER A 289 -11.03 0.01 -12.27
N SER A 290 -11.57 0.32 -11.09
CA SER A 290 -12.64 -0.48 -10.46
C SER A 290 -13.33 0.28 -9.33
N ALA A 291 -14.54 -0.16 -8.94
CA ALA A 291 -15.23 0.39 -7.77
C ALA A 291 -14.40 0.26 -6.48
N PHE A 292 -13.58 -0.78 -6.37
CA PHE A 292 -12.67 -0.96 -5.25
C PHE A 292 -11.50 0.04 -5.30
N ALA A 293 -10.94 0.29 -6.49
CA ALA A 293 -9.90 1.30 -6.70
C ALA A 293 -10.41 2.73 -6.42
N PHE A 294 -11.65 3.03 -6.81
CA PHE A 294 -12.33 4.25 -6.44
C PHE A 294 -12.46 4.36 -4.91
N TYR A 295 -13.04 3.35 -4.25
CA TYR A 295 -13.28 3.38 -2.80
C TYR A 295 -12.00 3.62 -1.97
N ARG A 296 -10.88 2.99 -2.34
CA ARG A 296 -9.58 3.23 -1.68
C ARG A 296 -8.97 4.60 -1.99
N GLY A 297 -9.43 5.28 -3.04
CA GLY A 297 -8.96 6.61 -3.45
C GLY A 297 -9.76 7.76 -2.84
N THR A 298 -10.86 7.47 -2.15
CA THR A 298 -11.89 8.45 -1.76
C THR A 298 -12.26 8.41 -0.27
N ALA A 299 -11.27 8.27 0.62
CA ALA A 299 -11.49 8.26 2.07
C ALA A 299 -12.26 9.50 2.58
N ALA A 300 -12.07 10.65 1.93
CA ALA A 300 -12.77 11.89 2.24
C ALA A 300 -14.31 11.79 2.14
N LEU A 301 -14.83 11.06 1.15
CA LEU A 301 -16.29 10.91 0.96
C LEU A 301 -16.92 10.25 2.19
N MET A 302 -16.35 9.13 2.64
CA MET A 302 -16.85 8.43 3.82
C MET A 302 -16.63 9.24 5.10
N ALA A 303 -15.53 9.97 5.22
CA ALA A 303 -15.30 10.84 6.37
C ALA A 303 -16.38 11.95 6.46
N ALA A 304 -16.73 12.58 5.34
CA ALA A 304 -17.80 13.57 5.26
C ALA A 304 -19.17 12.96 5.64
N ASP A 305 -19.50 11.78 5.10
CA ASP A 305 -20.76 11.10 5.42
C ASP A 305 -20.85 10.68 6.90
N LEU A 306 -19.72 10.27 7.48
CA LEU A 306 -19.64 9.86 8.89
C LEU A 306 -19.69 11.04 9.87
N ALA A 307 -19.34 12.25 9.45
CA ALA A 307 -19.40 13.45 10.29
C ALA A 307 -20.81 13.71 10.85
N GLY A 308 -21.85 13.41 10.07
CA GLY A 308 -23.26 13.50 10.49
C GLY A 308 -23.82 12.23 11.11
N ALA A 309 -23.05 11.14 11.19
CA ALA A 309 -23.54 9.84 11.65
C ALA A 309 -23.46 9.70 13.18
N PRO A 310 -24.38 8.93 13.81
CA PRO A 310 -24.29 8.63 15.23
C PRO A 310 -22.97 7.92 15.57
N HIS A 311 -22.24 8.46 16.55
CA HIS A 311 -21.03 7.82 17.09
C HIS A 311 -20.95 8.02 18.61
N THR A 312 -20.23 7.13 19.29
CA THR A 312 -20.15 7.15 20.76
C THR A 312 -19.21 8.21 21.34
N GLY A 313 -18.46 8.92 20.48
CA GLY A 313 -17.42 9.86 20.88
C GLY A 313 -16.19 9.19 21.50
N GLN A 314 -16.13 7.85 21.48
CA GLN A 314 -14.97 7.10 21.96
C GLN A 314 -13.88 7.11 20.89
N LEU A 315 -13.00 8.10 20.99
CA LEU A 315 -11.89 8.27 20.07
C LEU A 315 -10.79 7.24 20.31
N VAL A 316 -10.22 6.74 19.22
CA VAL A 316 -9.02 5.89 19.17
C VAL A 316 -8.02 6.51 18.21
N ALA A 317 -6.76 6.09 18.31
CA ALA A 317 -5.80 6.32 17.24
C ALA A 317 -6.25 5.50 16.02
N ALA A 318 -6.89 6.17 15.07
CA ALA A 318 -7.44 5.58 13.86
C ALA A 318 -6.47 5.71 12.68
N CYS A 319 -6.55 4.78 11.75
CA CYS A 319 -5.86 4.76 10.48
C CYS A 319 -6.45 5.78 9.51
N GLY A 320 -7.78 6.01 9.55
CA GLY A 320 -8.50 6.94 8.69
C GLY A 320 -8.79 6.39 7.30
N ASP A 321 -7.91 5.54 6.77
CA ASP A 321 -8.10 4.84 5.50
C ASP A 321 -7.98 3.31 5.66
N ALA A 322 -8.69 2.76 6.66
CA ALA A 322 -8.69 1.32 6.91
C ALA A 322 -9.47 0.56 5.82
N HIS A 323 -8.77 0.04 4.82
CA HIS A 323 -9.34 -0.85 3.78
C HIS A 323 -8.46 -2.10 3.60
N VAL A 324 -9.00 -3.20 3.06
CA VAL A 324 -8.27 -4.48 3.00
C VAL A 324 -6.89 -4.38 2.34
N SER A 325 -6.72 -3.58 1.27
CA SER A 325 -5.40 -3.37 0.63
C SER A 325 -4.45 -2.42 1.36
N ASN A 326 -4.85 -1.83 2.50
CA ASN A 326 -3.96 -1.08 3.38
C ASN A 326 -3.22 -2.01 4.37
N PHE A 327 -3.48 -3.32 4.32
CA PHE A 327 -2.81 -4.31 5.15
C PHE A 327 -1.86 -5.18 4.31
N GLY A 328 -0.71 -5.52 4.87
CA GLY A 328 0.27 -6.30 4.13
C GLY A 328 1.48 -6.69 4.95
N PHE A 329 2.43 -7.32 4.26
CA PHE A 329 3.66 -7.82 4.84
C PHE A 329 4.80 -6.82 4.68
N TYR A 330 5.63 -6.70 5.71
CA TYR A 330 6.92 -6.01 5.66
C TYR A 330 7.89 -6.60 6.69
N ALA A 331 9.18 -6.29 6.55
CA ALA A 331 10.21 -6.76 7.49
C ALA A 331 10.25 -5.92 8.76
N SER A 332 10.36 -6.58 9.91
CA SER A 332 10.79 -5.95 11.15
C SER A 332 12.28 -5.55 11.07
N PRO A 333 12.79 -4.70 11.98
CA PRO A 333 14.23 -4.45 12.13
C PRO A 333 15.05 -5.73 12.32
N GLN A 334 14.45 -6.78 12.92
CA GLN A 334 15.06 -8.10 13.09
C GLN A 334 14.94 -8.99 11.83
N ARG A 335 14.45 -8.44 10.71
CA ARG A 335 14.26 -9.12 9.41
C ARG A 335 13.21 -10.25 9.45
N THR A 336 12.29 -10.20 10.42
CA THR A 336 11.12 -11.10 10.50
C THR A 336 9.95 -10.48 9.77
N LEU A 337 9.20 -11.27 8.99
CA LEU A 337 8.05 -10.77 8.25
C LEU A 337 6.83 -10.60 9.18
N VAL A 338 6.30 -9.38 9.25
CA VAL A 338 5.13 -9.00 10.07
C VAL A 338 3.98 -8.64 9.14
N PHE A 339 2.75 -8.93 9.57
CA PHE A 339 1.53 -8.47 8.90
C PHE A 339 0.91 -7.31 9.67
N ASP A 340 0.87 -6.11 9.08
CA ASP A 340 0.32 -4.91 9.73
C ASP A 340 -0.27 -3.90 8.71
N LEU A 341 -0.74 -2.75 9.20
CA LEU A 341 -1.14 -1.57 8.42
C LEU A 341 0.05 -0.95 7.66
N ASN A 342 -0.17 -0.40 6.46
CA ASN A 342 0.89 0.08 5.56
C ASN A 342 0.88 1.59 5.25
N ASP A 343 -0.26 2.24 5.41
CA ASP A 343 -0.48 3.65 5.09
C ASP A 343 -1.20 4.37 6.23
N PHE A 344 -0.69 5.55 6.55
CA PHE A 344 -1.07 6.37 7.71
C PHE A 344 -1.25 7.84 7.32
N ASP A 345 -1.32 8.15 6.02
CA ASP A 345 -1.53 9.50 5.52
C ASP A 345 -2.75 10.15 6.20
N GLU A 346 -3.83 9.38 6.37
CA GLU A 346 -5.09 9.84 6.98
C GLU A 346 -5.20 9.59 8.49
N ALA A 347 -4.15 9.05 9.12
CA ALA A 347 -4.23 8.60 10.51
C ALA A 347 -4.38 9.77 11.50
N ALA A 348 -5.45 9.74 12.28
CA ALA A 348 -5.76 10.77 13.28
C ALA A 348 -6.62 10.16 14.40
N TRP A 349 -6.99 10.95 15.40
CA TRP A 349 -7.98 10.52 16.38
C TRP A 349 -9.37 10.60 15.77
N ALA A 350 -10.12 9.51 15.86
CA ALA A 350 -11.51 9.42 15.37
C ALA A 350 -12.32 8.37 16.13
N PRO A 351 -13.66 8.39 16.04
CA PRO A 351 -14.49 7.34 16.59
C PRO A 351 -14.09 5.97 16.04
N TRP A 352 -13.91 5.00 16.94
CA TRP A 352 -13.41 3.66 16.60
C TRP A 352 -14.20 2.92 15.53
N ASP A 353 -15.50 3.21 15.39
CA ASP A 353 -16.38 2.54 14.44
C ASP A 353 -16.20 3.05 13.01
N TRP A 354 -15.56 4.21 12.80
CA TRP A 354 -15.33 4.77 11.46
C TRP A 354 -14.36 3.90 10.66
N ASP A 355 -13.20 3.58 11.24
CA ASP A 355 -12.22 2.67 10.64
C ASP A 355 -12.79 1.26 10.46
N LEU A 356 -13.58 0.78 11.43
CA LEU A 356 -14.20 -0.54 11.32
C LEU A 356 -15.22 -0.58 10.17
N LYS A 357 -16.07 0.45 10.06
CA LYS A 357 -17.02 0.62 8.96
C LYS A 357 -16.30 0.73 7.62
N ARG A 358 -15.21 1.50 7.55
CA ARG A 358 -14.38 1.63 6.35
C ARG A 358 -13.78 0.29 5.93
N LEU A 359 -13.26 -0.47 6.88
CA LEU A 359 -12.68 -1.79 6.62
C LEU A 359 -13.73 -2.78 6.14
N VAL A 360 -14.84 -2.90 6.87
CA VAL A 360 -15.90 -3.87 6.56
C VAL A 360 -16.58 -3.53 5.23
N THR A 361 -16.74 -2.25 4.90
CA THR A 361 -17.24 -1.84 3.57
C THR A 361 -16.27 -2.23 2.46
N SER A 362 -14.96 -2.09 2.67
CA SER A 362 -13.97 -2.56 1.70
C SER A 362 -14.04 -4.09 1.48
N VAL A 363 -14.37 -4.87 2.52
CA VAL A 363 -14.61 -6.32 2.41
C VAL A 363 -15.84 -6.60 1.56
N VAL A 364 -16.92 -5.83 1.73
CA VAL A 364 -18.14 -5.96 0.92
C VAL A 364 -17.83 -5.68 -0.55
N ILE A 365 -17.20 -4.55 -0.85
CA ILE A 365 -16.87 -4.13 -2.23
C ILE A 365 -15.92 -5.14 -2.89
N ALA A 366 -14.87 -5.58 -2.20
CA ALA A 366 -13.94 -6.57 -2.74
C ALA A 366 -14.64 -7.92 -2.99
N ALA A 367 -15.52 -8.38 -2.09
CA ALA A 367 -16.30 -9.60 -2.28
C ALA A 367 -17.27 -9.49 -3.47
N ARG A 368 -17.87 -8.31 -3.70
CA ARG A 368 -18.72 -8.05 -4.87
C ARG A 368 -17.92 -8.03 -6.17
N ALA A 369 -16.72 -7.43 -6.19
CA ALA A 369 -15.83 -7.42 -7.36
C ALA A 369 -15.44 -8.83 -7.83
N ARG A 370 -15.36 -9.78 -6.89
CA ARG A 370 -15.15 -11.21 -7.17
C ARG A 370 -16.39 -11.96 -7.68
N ASN A 371 -17.52 -11.27 -7.85
CA ASN A 371 -18.83 -11.87 -8.13
C ASN A 371 -19.25 -12.92 -7.09
N SER A 372 -18.84 -12.76 -5.83
CA SER A 372 -19.19 -13.71 -4.78
C SER A 372 -20.70 -13.66 -4.45
N ALA A 373 -21.26 -14.81 -4.05
CA ALA A 373 -22.68 -14.90 -3.73
C ALA A 373 -23.07 -13.93 -2.58
N PRO A 374 -24.25 -13.30 -2.58
CA PRO A 374 -24.66 -12.34 -1.54
C PRO A 374 -24.57 -12.89 -0.11
N ARG A 375 -24.88 -14.18 0.08
CA ARG A 375 -24.71 -14.87 1.37
C ARG A 375 -23.25 -14.90 1.83
N PHE A 376 -22.31 -15.10 0.91
CA PHE A 376 -20.88 -15.07 1.21
C PHE A 376 -20.41 -13.65 1.53
N VAL A 377 -20.82 -12.65 0.75
CA VAL A 377 -20.48 -11.23 1.01
C VAL A 377 -20.86 -10.84 2.43
N ARG A 378 -22.10 -11.12 2.84
CA ARG A 378 -22.58 -10.86 4.20
C ARG A 378 -21.81 -11.65 5.26
N LYS A 379 -21.49 -12.92 4.97
CA LYS A 379 -20.69 -13.77 5.87
C LYS A 379 -19.29 -13.17 6.08
N ALA A 380 -18.64 -12.69 5.02
CA ALA A 380 -17.30 -12.11 5.11
C ALA A 380 -17.27 -10.80 5.90
N ALA A 381 -18.22 -9.90 5.63
CA ALA A 381 -18.38 -8.67 6.38
C ALA A 381 -18.62 -8.92 7.89
N LEU A 382 -19.57 -9.82 8.21
CA LEU A 382 -19.86 -10.20 9.59
C LEU A 382 -18.65 -10.86 10.26
N HIS A 383 -17.92 -11.71 9.53
CA HIS A 383 -16.74 -12.38 10.05
C HIS A 383 -15.61 -11.39 10.37
N ALA A 384 -15.37 -10.39 9.53
CA ALA A 384 -14.41 -9.33 9.78
C ALA A 384 -14.81 -8.51 11.02
N ALA A 385 -16.06 -8.01 11.08
CA ALA A 385 -16.54 -7.22 12.21
C ALA A 385 -16.49 -8.00 13.55
N ALA A 386 -16.90 -9.27 13.54
CA ALA A 386 -16.83 -10.12 14.73
C ALA A 386 -15.37 -10.43 15.14
N SER A 387 -14.45 -10.56 14.18
CA SER A 387 -13.02 -10.78 14.47
C SER A 387 -12.38 -9.55 15.11
N TYR A 388 -12.72 -8.35 14.64
CA TYR A 388 -12.33 -7.10 15.30
C TYR A 388 -12.81 -7.06 16.76
N GLN A 389 -14.10 -7.32 17.00
CA GLN A 389 -14.70 -7.31 18.34
C GLN A 389 -14.03 -8.30 19.30
N ARG A 390 -13.84 -9.55 18.86
CA ARG A 390 -13.20 -10.59 19.69
C ARG A 390 -11.76 -10.22 20.04
N THR A 391 -11.00 -9.72 19.07
CA THR A 391 -9.60 -9.35 19.27
C THR A 391 -9.47 -8.16 20.20
N LEU A 392 -10.30 -7.12 20.03
CA LEU A 392 -10.26 -5.96 20.91
C LEU A 392 -10.61 -6.35 22.35
N TYR A 393 -11.61 -7.22 22.52
CA TYR A 393 -11.98 -7.79 23.83
C TYR A 393 -10.82 -8.57 24.47
N ALA A 394 -10.13 -9.43 23.71
CA ALA A 394 -8.98 -10.16 24.20
C ALA A 394 -7.80 -9.22 24.53
N GLY A 395 -7.57 -8.20 23.70
CA GLY A 395 -6.47 -7.25 23.87
C GLY A 395 -6.55 -6.42 25.15
N ILE A 396 -7.76 -6.02 25.58
CA ILE A 396 -7.93 -5.28 26.85
C ILE A 396 -7.80 -6.15 28.11
N ALA A 397 -7.75 -7.48 27.95
CA ALA A 397 -7.50 -8.38 29.07
C ALA A 397 -6.03 -8.30 29.52
N LEU A 398 -5.13 -7.99 28.58
CA LEU A 398 -3.70 -7.80 28.79
C LEU A 398 -3.42 -6.48 29.51
N SER A 399 -2.23 -6.39 30.13
CA SER A 399 -1.72 -5.09 30.62
C SER A 399 -1.42 -4.16 29.42
N PRO A 400 -1.42 -2.84 29.60
CA PRO A 400 -1.03 -1.91 28.54
C PRO A 400 0.33 -2.24 27.91
N THR A 401 1.30 -2.68 28.73
CA THR A 401 2.63 -3.08 28.28
C THR A 401 2.61 -4.37 27.46
N ASP A 402 1.91 -5.42 27.91
CA ASP A 402 1.84 -6.68 27.15
C ASP A 402 1.09 -6.50 25.82
N ARG A 403 0.06 -5.64 25.84
CA ARG A 403 -0.68 -5.24 24.64
C ARG A 403 0.18 -4.43 23.66
N TYR A 404 1.11 -3.61 24.16
CA TYR A 404 2.02 -2.85 23.31
C TYR A 404 2.95 -3.77 22.51
N PHE A 405 3.50 -4.82 23.12
CA PHE A 405 4.40 -5.77 22.43
C PHE A 405 3.70 -6.85 21.58
N THR A 406 2.38 -6.80 21.51
CA THR A 406 1.58 -7.70 20.68
C THR A 406 1.75 -7.39 19.19
N HIS A 407 2.00 -8.41 18.37
CA HIS A 407 2.08 -8.33 16.90
C HIS A 407 1.59 -9.62 16.22
N LEU A 408 1.22 -9.52 14.93
CA LEU A 408 0.86 -10.68 14.10
C LEU A 408 2.06 -11.09 13.24
N THR A 409 2.61 -12.27 13.49
CA THR A 409 3.66 -12.83 12.63
C THR A 409 3.05 -13.63 11.48
N ALA A 410 3.76 -13.69 10.35
CA ALA A 410 3.35 -14.47 9.20
C ALA A 410 3.21 -15.97 9.54
N GLU A 411 4.08 -16.50 10.41
CA GLU A 411 4.09 -17.89 10.85
C GLU A 411 2.87 -18.25 11.70
N ALA A 412 2.44 -17.35 12.60
CA ALA A 412 1.26 -17.57 13.43
C ALA A 412 -0.03 -17.66 12.58
N GLY A 413 -0.08 -16.92 11.47
CA GLY A 413 -1.15 -17.03 10.47
C GLY A 413 -1.13 -18.37 9.73
N LEU A 414 0.07 -18.89 9.39
CA LEU A 414 0.24 -20.18 8.72
C LEU A 414 -0.16 -21.38 9.60
N GLU A 415 0.10 -21.35 10.91
CA GLU A 415 -0.20 -22.47 11.81
C GLU A 415 -1.71 -22.79 11.89
N ARG A 416 -2.58 -21.77 11.80
CA ARG A 416 -4.03 -21.90 12.03
C ARG A 416 -4.88 -21.83 10.77
N ALA A 417 -4.29 -21.45 9.64
CA ALA A 417 -4.99 -21.39 8.37
C ALA A 417 -5.32 -22.79 7.83
N ASP A 418 -6.46 -22.92 7.16
CA ASP A 418 -6.81 -24.14 6.43
C ASP A 418 -5.80 -24.40 5.28
N LYS A 419 -5.93 -25.53 4.57
CA LYS A 419 -4.97 -25.90 3.52
C LYS A 419 -4.90 -24.87 2.39
N GLN A 420 -6.04 -24.31 1.98
CA GLN A 420 -6.12 -23.33 0.88
C GLN A 420 -5.55 -21.99 1.33
N SER A 421 -5.97 -21.51 2.51
CA SER A 421 -5.45 -20.26 3.09
C SER A 421 -3.95 -20.32 3.35
N ARG A 422 -3.40 -21.46 3.81
CA ARG A 422 -1.95 -21.65 3.97
C ARG A 422 -1.20 -21.55 2.64
N ARG A 423 -1.76 -22.07 1.55
CA ARG A 423 -1.13 -21.98 0.23
C ARG A 423 -1.07 -20.52 -0.24
N ALA A 424 -2.20 -19.81 -0.17
CA ALA A 424 -2.28 -18.40 -0.56
C ALA A 424 -1.31 -17.55 0.29
N LEU A 425 -1.32 -17.74 1.61
CA LEU A 425 -0.43 -17.02 2.53
C LEU A 425 1.07 -17.28 2.22
N ARG A 426 1.46 -18.52 1.94
CA ARG A 426 2.85 -18.84 1.52
C ARG A 426 3.25 -18.13 0.23
N GLN A 427 2.33 -18.03 -0.74
CA GLN A 427 2.61 -17.31 -1.99
C GLN A 427 2.79 -15.81 -1.74
N SER A 428 1.93 -15.18 -0.92
CA SER A 428 2.07 -13.78 -0.55
C SER A 428 3.36 -13.50 0.23
N ILE A 429 3.71 -14.36 1.19
CA ILE A 429 4.97 -14.27 1.95
C ILE A 429 6.17 -14.38 1.01
N ALA A 430 6.20 -15.36 0.10
CA ALA A 430 7.29 -15.54 -0.84
C ALA A 430 7.40 -14.34 -1.81
N ALA A 431 6.27 -13.75 -2.23
CA ALA A 431 6.26 -12.55 -3.05
C ALA A 431 6.82 -11.33 -2.29
N ALA A 432 6.44 -11.15 -1.02
CA ALA A 432 6.94 -10.08 -0.17
C ALA A 432 8.46 -10.18 0.07
N GLN A 433 8.97 -11.38 0.38
CA GLN A 433 10.40 -11.64 0.59
C GLN A 433 11.26 -11.31 -0.64
N LYS A 434 10.69 -11.42 -1.85
CA LYS A 434 11.37 -11.07 -3.12
C LYS A 434 11.40 -9.56 -3.41
N ARG A 435 10.75 -8.71 -2.60
CA ARG A 435 10.65 -7.25 -2.80
C ARG A 435 11.58 -6.51 -1.84
N THR A 436 12.89 -6.65 -2.06
CA THR A 436 13.95 -6.05 -1.23
C THR A 436 14.42 -4.70 -1.78
N GLY A 437 15.06 -3.89 -0.94
CA GLY A 437 15.70 -2.64 -1.34
C GLY A 437 16.72 -2.84 -2.46
N ALA A 438 17.55 -3.89 -2.38
CA ALA A 438 18.51 -4.23 -3.43
C ALA A 438 17.85 -4.50 -4.79
N ARG A 439 16.68 -5.16 -4.81
CA ARG A 439 15.92 -5.37 -6.05
C ARG A 439 15.30 -4.06 -6.54
N ALA A 440 14.83 -3.20 -5.63
CA ALA A 440 14.32 -1.89 -6.00
C ALA A 440 15.43 -1.04 -6.64
N VAL A 441 16.62 -0.99 -6.04
CA VAL A 441 17.81 -0.34 -6.61
C VAL A 441 18.09 -0.89 -8.01
N SER A 442 18.27 -2.21 -8.15
CA SER A 442 18.56 -2.85 -9.44
C SER A 442 17.52 -2.57 -10.54
N LYS A 443 16.26 -2.32 -10.17
CA LYS A 443 15.18 -2.05 -11.14
C LYS A 443 15.03 -0.56 -11.44
N LEU A 444 15.27 0.29 -10.45
CA LEU A 444 14.96 1.72 -10.52
C LEU A 444 16.19 2.58 -10.81
N THR A 445 17.40 2.02 -10.78
CA THR A 445 18.62 2.77 -11.00
C THR A 445 19.47 2.19 -12.12
N THR A 446 20.25 3.06 -12.74
CA THR A 446 21.35 2.73 -13.65
C THR A 446 22.66 3.25 -13.05
N ARG A 447 23.80 2.73 -13.51
CA ARG A 447 25.12 3.19 -13.07
C ARG A 447 25.72 4.08 -14.15
N GLY A 448 26.14 5.28 -13.77
CA GLY A 448 26.87 6.20 -14.63
C GLY A 448 28.32 5.77 -14.85
N ASP A 449 29.02 6.46 -15.75
CA ASP A 449 30.42 6.19 -16.09
C ASP A 449 31.38 6.40 -14.90
N ASP A 450 30.99 7.27 -13.98
CA ASP A 450 31.68 7.56 -12.71
C ASP A 450 31.41 6.51 -11.62
N GLY A 451 30.58 5.51 -11.91
CA GLY A 451 30.17 4.49 -10.94
C GLY A 451 29.04 4.94 -10.01
N THR A 452 28.54 6.17 -10.12
CA THR A 452 27.43 6.69 -9.32
C THR A 452 26.11 6.12 -9.80
N LEU A 453 25.25 5.70 -8.88
CA LEU A 453 23.90 5.25 -9.22
C LEU A 453 22.98 6.45 -9.44
N ARG A 454 22.13 6.37 -10.46
CA ARG A 454 21.10 7.36 -10.79
C ARG A 454 19.76 6.69 -11.06
N PHE A 455 18.66 7.34 -10.76
CA PHE A 455 17.32 6.84 -11.07
C PHE A 455 17.13 6.75 -12.59
N VAL A 456 16.43 5.70 -13.02
CA VAL A 456 15.90 5.58 -14.37
C VAL A 456 14.58 6.35 -14.40
N HIS A 457 14.54 7.42 -15.19
CA HIS A 457 13.33 8.21 -15.38
C HIS A 457 12.34 7.49 -16.30
N ALA A 458 11.06 7.61 -15.97
CA ALA A 458 9.94 7.00 -16.67
C ALA A 458 8.70 7.87 -16.45
N TYR A 459 8.49 8.84 -17.33
CA TYR A 459 7.41 9.82 -17.22
C TYR A 459 6.02 9.14 -17.36
N PRO A 460 4.99 9.62 -16.64
CA PRO A 460 5.04 10.61 -15.55
C PRO A 460 5.37 9.98 -14.18
N THR A 461 5.69 8.68 -14.12
CA THR A 461 5.74 7.95 -12.85
C THR A 461 7.04 8.10 -12.06
N MET A 462 8.16 8.39 -12.72
CA MET A 462 9.46 8.69 -12.13
C MET A 462 10.11 9.82 -12.92
N THR A 463 10.20 11.01 -12.34
CA THR A 463 10.66 12.22 -13.03
C THR A 463 11.72 12.93 -12.22
N PRO A 464 12.66 13.65 -12.86
CA PRO A 464 13.58 14.52 -12.16
C PRO A 464 12.81 15.64 -11.43
N HIS A 465 13.48 16.25 -10.45
CA HIS A 465 13.02 17.49 -9.85
C HIS A 465 13.49 18.68 -10.69
N GLU A 466 12.70 19.76 -10.71
CA GLU A 466 13.11 21.03 -11.34
C GLU A 466 14.40 21.56 -10.71
N PRO A 467 15.26 22.28 -11.46
CA PRO A 467 16.53 22.80 -10.96
C PRO A 467 16.43 23.60 -9.66
N GLU A 468 15.39 24.43 -9.53
CA GLU A 468 15.12 25.23 -8.32
C GLU A 468 14.79 24.34 -7.12
N THR A 469 14.11 23.23 -7.35
CA THR A 469 13.80 22.26 -6.29
C THR A 469 15.05 21.48 -5.89
N LEU A 470 15.88 21.06 -6.86
CA LEU A 470 17.15 20.38 -6.60
C LEU A 470 18.10 21.25 -5.76
N ALA A 471 18.09 22.58 -5.94
CA ALA A 471 18.87 23.50 -5.11
C ALA A 471 18.52 23.43 -3.61
N LEU A 472 17.30 22.99 -3.26
CA LEU A 472 16.84 22.84 -1.88
C LEU A 472 17.16 21.47 -1.28
N PHE A 473 17.76 20.56 -2.04
CA PHE A 473 17.92 19.17 -1.63
C PHE A 473 18.80 18.99 -0.37
N THR A 474 19.85 19.81 -0.21
CA THR A 474 20.70 19.76 0.99
C THR A 474 19.93 20.18 2.25
N ASP A 475 19.17 21.29 2.19
CA ASP A 475 18.32 21.74 3.31
C ASP A 475 17.24 20.70 3.64
N TYR A 476 16.65 20.11 2.60
CA TYR A 476 15.71 18.99 2.74
C TYR A 476 16.30 17.83 3.56
N LEU A 477 17.53 17.39 3.23
CA LEU A 477 18.19 16.30 3.92
C LEU A 477 18.53 16.65 5.37
N GLU A 478 19.03 17.85 5.63
CA GLU A 478 19.34 18.29 6.98
C GLU A 478 18.09 18.35 7.86
N ARG A 479 16.96 18.87 7.35
CA ARG A 479 15.69 18.87 8.08
C ARG A 479 15.20 17.46 8.41
N TYR A 480 15.27 16.55 7.44
CA TYR A 480 14.93 15.15 7.70
C TYR A 480 15.82 14.55 8.78
N ARG A 481 17.14 14.74 8.70
CA ARG A 481 18.11 14.19 9.66
C ARG A 481 17.77 14.62 11.09
N VAL A 482 17.39 15.88 11.32
CA VAL A 482 17.00 16.39 12.66
C VAL A 482 15.83 15.60 13.26
N SER A 483 14.87 15.18 12.44
CA SER A 483 13.69 14.43 12.89
C SER A 483 13.91 12.91 13.02
N ALA A 484 14.92 12.37 12.33
CA ALA A 484 15.24 10.96 12.34
C ALA A 484 15.86 10.55 13.69
N ASN A 485 15.76 9.26 14.04
CA ASN A 485 16.39 8.76 15.26
C ASN A 485 17.93 8.88 15.18
N TYR A 486 18.60 9.09 16.32
CA TYR A 486 20.05 9.33 16.35
C TYR A 486 20.91 8.20 15.78
N ASP A 487 20.46 6.95 15.92
CA ASP A 487 21.10 5.79 15.30
C ASP A 487 21.03 5.85 13.76
N ILE A 488 19.88 6.29 13.22
CA ILE A 488 19.71 6.52 11.78
C ILE A 488 20.52 7.73 11.31
N GLN A 489 20.59 8.81 12.09
CA GLN A 489 21.44 9.95 11.76
C GLN A 489 22.91 9.56 11.62
N LEU A 490 23.41 8.70 12.52
CA LEU A 490 24.76 8.16 12.44
C LEU A 490 24.93 7.23 11.24
N LEU A 491 23.98 6.31 11.01
CA LEU A 491 23.99 5.41 9.86
C LEU A 491 24.10 6.17 8.53
N LEU A 492 23.33 7.26 8.38
CA LEU A 492 23.32 8.06 7.15
C LEU A 492 24.66 8.76 6.88
N GLN A 493 25.55 8.92 7.87
CA GLN A 493 26.90 9.46 7.64
C GLN A 493 27.81 8.54 6.83
N HIS A 494 27.45 7.26 6.72
CA HIS A 494 28.16 6.29 5.87
C HIS A 494 27.74 6.35 4.40
N TYR A 495 26.73 7.16 4.07
CA TYR A 495 26.19 7.27 2.73
C TYR A 495 26.31 8.70 2.19
N THR A 496 26.45 8.81 0.87
CA THR A 496 26.25 10.06 0.14
C THR A 496 24.89 10.01 -0.55
N ALA A 497 24.11 11.09 -0.48
CA ALA A 497 22.92 11.23 -1.30
C ALA A 497 23.35 11.56 -2.74
N VAL A 498 23.10 10.65 -3.67
CA VAL A 498 23.63 10.71 -5.04
C VAL A 498 22.57 11.08 -6.08
N ASP A 499 21.29 10.89 -5.78
CA ASP A 499 20.21 11.26 -6.69
C ASP A 499 18.87 11.48 -5.97
N TRP A 500 17.98 12.25 -6.58
CA TRP A 500 16.67 12.60 -6.05
C TRP A 500 15.64 12.75 -7.18
N ALA A 501 14.59 11.93 -7.14
CA ALA A 501 13.55 11.90 -8.18
C ALA A 501 12.14 11.94 -7.59
N ARG A 502 11.22 12.61 -8.28
CA ARG A 502 9.79 12.56 -7.99
C ARG A 502 9.22 11.21 -8.40
N ARG A 503 8.32 10.66 -7.58
CA ARG A 503 7.70 9.35 -7.79
C ARG A 503 6.20 9.42 -7.61
N VAL A 504 5.45 8.89 -8.57
CA VAL A 504 4.00 8.72 -8.44
C VAL A 504 3.69 7.36 -7.79
N VAL A 505 2.91 7.37 -6.70
CA VAL A 505 2.51 6.17 -5.95
C VAL A 505 1.02 6.14 -5.64
N GLY A 506 0.50 4.93 -5.42
CA GLY A 506 -0.88 4.73 -4.93
C GLY A 506 -1.98 5.03 -5.94
N VAL A 507 -3.22 5.07 -5.45
CA VAL A 507 -4.41 5.49 -6.19
C VAL A 507 -4.87 6.84 -5.65
N GLY A 508 -5.20 6.91 -4.35
CA GLY A 508 -5.60 8.15 -3.69
C GLY A 508 -4.49 9.18 -3.48
N SER A 509 -3.22 8.79 -3.53
CA SER A 509 -2.06 9.67 -3.36
C SER A 509 -1.47 10.19 -4.68
N VAL A 510 -2.04 9.83 -5.84
CA VAL A 510 -1.59 10.38 -7.12
C VAL A 510 -1.80 11.88 -7.15
N GLY A 511 -0.77 12.64 -7.53
CA GLY A 511 -0.79 14.11 -7.49
C GLY A 511 -0.37 14.71 -6.14
N THR A 512 -0.18 13.91 -5.09
CA THR A 512 0.54 14.39 -3.89
C THR A 512 2.04 14.38 -4.14
N ARG A 513 2.80 15.27 -3.48
CA ARG A 513 4.25 15.33 -3.60
C ARG A 513 4.86 14.06 -2.98
N CYS A 514 5.56 13.28 -3.79
CA CYS A 514 6.29 12.12 -3.33
C CYS A 514 7.61 12.02 -4.09
N SER A 515 8.70 11.75 -3.37
CA SER A 515 10.03 11.64 -3.94
C SER A 515 10.79 10.45 -3.38
N LEU A 516 11.80 10.01 -4.12
CA LEU A 516 12.77 9.01 -3.72
C LEU A 516 14.15 9.65 -3.67
N THR A 517 14.84 9.45 -2.57
CA THR A 517 16.25 9.82 -2.43
C THR A 517 17.10 8.56 -2.48
N LEU A 518 18.10 8.58 -3.36
CA LEU A 518 19.08 7.52 -3.51
C LEU A 518 20.35 7.87 -2.73
N PHE A 519 20.71 6.99 -1.80
CA PHE A 519 21.93 7.03 -1.03
C PHE A 519 22.87 5.92 -1.51
N GLN A 520 24.16 6.22 -1.61
CA GLN A 520 25.21 5.27 -1.99
C GLN A 520 26.40 5.39 -1.04
N ASP A 521 26.92 4.25 -0.55
CA ASP A 521 28.16 4.21 0.24
C ASP A 521 29.41 4.06 -0.65
N GLY A 522 30.59 4.06 -0.03
CA GLY A 522 31.87 3.94 -0.74
C GLY A 522 32.09 2.59 -1.45
N ASP A 523 31.34 1.55 -1.07
CA ASP A 523 31.41 0.21 -1.67
C ASP A 523 30.33 0.01 -2.75
N GLY A 524 29.51 1.03 -3.01
CA GLY A 524 28.44 0.99 -3.99
C GLY A 524 27.16 0.29 -3.52
N ASN A 525 27.01 0.04 -2.22
CA ASN A 525 25.72 -0.36 -1.64
C ASN A 525 24.79 0.84 -1.62
N ALA A 526 23.49 0.57 -1.80
CA ALA A 526 22.49 1.63 -1.93
C ALA A 526 21.34 1.48 -0.93
N LEU A 527 20.87 2.64 -0.47
CA LEU A 527 19.69 2.81 0.35
C LEU A 527 18.74 3.78 -0.36
N ILE A 528 17.46 3.45 -0.42
CA ILE A 528 16.44 4.36 -0.96
C ILE A 528 15.52 4.79 0.18
N LEU A 529 15.39 6.10 0.37
CA LEU A 529 14.36 6.67 1.22
C LEU A 529 13.25 7.26 0.35
N GLN A 530 12.02 7.16 0.83
CA GLN A 530 10.85 7.76 0.23
C GLN A 530 10.33 8.86 1.14
N SER A 531 10.03 10.00 0.54
CA SER A 531 9.25 11.05 1.16
C SER A 531 7.88 11.18 0.54
N LYS A 532 6.90 11.50 1.39
CA LYS A 532 5.51 11.67 1.01
C LYS A 532 4.95 12.90 1.71
N GLU A 533 4.15 13.66 0.97
CA GLU A 533 3.34 14.75 1.49
C GLU A 533 2.32 14.23 2.49
N ALA A 534 2.26 14.90 3.63
CA ALA A 534 1.26 14.70 4.66
C ALA A 534 0.30 15.88 4.60
N ASN A 535 -0.93 15.63 4.14
CA ASN A 535 -2.00 16.61 4.19
C ASN A 535 -2.68 16.60 5.56
N ARG A 536 -3.61 17.54 5.78
CA ARG A 536 -4.54 17.41 6.90
C ARG A 536 -5.35 16.12 6.73
N SER A 537 -5.53 15.36 7.80
CA SER A 537 -6.29 14.11 7.76
C SER A 537 -7.74 14.37 7.37
N VAL A 538 -8.32 13.51 6.53
CA VAL A 538 -9.75 13.55 6.19
C VAL A 538 -10.65 13.40 7.41
N LEU A 539 -10.19 12.74 8.47
CA LEU A 539 -10.93 12.60 9.73
C LEU A 539 -11.11 13.96 10.44
N GLU A 540 -10.16 14.88 10.25
CA GLU A 540 -10.23 16.24 10.76
C GLU A 540 -10.94 17.16 9.76
N GLN A 541 -10.50 17.18 8.49
CA GLN A 541 -10.99 18.11 7.48
C GLN A 541 -12.46 17.87 7.12
N TYR A 542 -12.82 16.63 6.82
CA TYR A 542 -14.17 16.26 6.37
C TYR A 542 -14.99 15.62 7.49
N GLY A 543 -14.32 14.88 8.38
CA GLY A 543 -14.95 14.28 9.55
C GLY A 543 -15.27 15.26 10.68
N GLY A 544 -14.64 16.44 10.70
CA GLY A 544 -14.83 17.44 11.76
C GLY A 544 -14.34 16.99 13.14
N ILE A 545 -13.51 15.96 13.23
CA ILE A 545 -13.05 15.44 14.52
C ILE A 545 -11.93 16.31 15.07
N GLN A 546 -12.18 16.89 16.25
CA GLN A 546 -11.19 17.64 17.00
C GLN A 546 -10.06 16.73 17.49
N GLN A 547 -8.83 17.11 17.15
CA GLN A 547 -7.64 16.37 17.55
C GLN A 547 -7.21 16.72 18.98
N PRO A 548 -6.64 15.78 19.74
CA PRO A 548 -6.13 16.06 21.07
C PRO A 548 -5.07 17.15 21.06
N GLU A 549 -5.09 18.03 22.06
CA GLU A 549 -4.21 19.20 22.14
C GLU A 549 -2.72 18.86 21.99
N VAL A 550 -2.28 17.71 22.52
CA VAL A 550 -0.89 17.23 22.37
C VAL A 550 -0.51 17.01 20.91
N LEU A 551 -1.44 16.52 20.08
CA LEU A 551 -1.22 16.29 18.67
C LEU A 551 -1.34 17.60 17.88
N THR A 552 -2.32 18.45 18.21
CA THR A 552 -2.49 19.77 17.58
C THR A 552 -1.24 20.64 17.75
N ARG A 553 -0.68 20.73 18.97
CA ARG A 553 0.56 21.47 19.23
C ARG A 553 1.76 20.89 18.47
N ALA A 554 1.81 19.57 18.31
CA ALA A 554 2.86 18.91 17.53
C ALA A 554 2.73 19.26 16.03
N ILE A 555 1.53 19.25 15.47
CA ILE A 555 1.25 19.66 14.09
C ILE A 555 1.60 21.14 13.88
N GLU A 556 1.26 22.03 14.82
CA GLU A 556 1.62 23.44 14.75
C GLU A 556 3.14 23.62 14.71
N ALA A 557 3.87 22.92 15.58
CA ALA A 557 5.32 23.01 15.68
C ALA A 557 6.06 22.43 14.46
N SER A 558 5.66 21.23 14.00
CA SER A 558 6.47 20.47 13.03
C SER A 558 5.72 19.90 11.84
N GLY A 559 4.40 20.11 11.77
CA GLY A 559 3.59 19.77 10.62
C GLY A 559 2.93 18.41 10.63
N GLN A 560 2.14 18.19 9.59
CA GLN A 560 1.35 16.97 9.39
C GLN A 560 2.24 15.73 9.24
N GLY A 561 3.49 15.88 8.78
CA GLY A 561 4.46 14.78 8.74
C GLY A 561 4.71 14.18 10.13
N GLN A 562 4.78 15.01 11.18
CA GLN A 562 4.92 14.54 12.56
C GLN A 562 3.68 13.76 13.02
N ARG A 563 2.47 14.19 12.63
CA ARG A 563 1.22 13.43 12.89
C ARG A 563 1.32 12.04 12.29
N VAL A 564 1.63 11.93 11.00
CA VAL A 564 1.72 10.64 10.31
C VAL A 564 2.71 9.70 11.02
N VAL A 565 3.91 10.18 11.33
CA VAL A 565 4.94 9.39 12.03
C VAL A 565 4.48 8.96 13.42
N ALA A 566 3.90 9.87 14.22
CA ALA A 566 3.42 9.56 15.56
C ALA A 566 2.29 8.51 15.53
N MET A 567 1.34 8.69 14.63
CA MET A 567 0.20 7.78 14.48
C MET A 567 0.61 6.41 13.95
N GLN A 568 1.59 6.36 13.05
CA GLN A 568 2.20 5.11 12.58
C GLN A 568 2.88 4.35 13.74
N ARG A 569 3.66 5.04 14.57
CA ARG A 569 4.34 4.45 15.75
C ARG A 569 3.37 3.96 16.83
N ILE A 570 2.19 4.56 16.94
CA ILE A 570 1.13 4.10 17.86
C ILE A 570 0.47 2.82 17.30
N GLN A 571 0.13 2.81 16.02
CA GLN A 571 -0.75 1.79 15.44
C GLN A 571 0.00 0.55 14.98
N GLN A 572 1.17 0.70 14.36
CA GLN A 572 1.99 -0.44 13.94
C GLN A 572 2.63 -1.12 15.15
N ALA A 573 2.73 -2.44 15.10
CA ALA A 573 3.43 -3.19 16.13
C ALA A 573 4.95 -3.08 16.03
N VAL A 574 5.43 -2.93 14.80
CA VAL A 574 6.83 -2.66 14.50
C VAL A 574 6.87 -1.61 13.40
N SER A 575 7.45 -0.46 13.69
CA SER A 575 7.58 0.64 12.71
C SER A 575 8.96 0.66 12.08
N ASP A 576 9.02 1.28 10.91
CA ASP A 576 10.27 1.54 10.20
C ASP A 576 11.20 2.45 11.03
N PRO A 577 12.45 2.04 11.29
CA PRO A 577 13.44 2.85 12.00
C PRO A 577 13.72 4.20 11.33
N PHE A 578 13.61 4.28 9.99
CA PHE A 578 13.90 5.47 9.19
C PHE A 578 12.78 6.52 9.22
N LEU A 579 11.69 6.28 9.95
CA LEU A 579 10.60 7.25 10.07
C LEU A 579 11.09 8.59 10.64
N GLY A 580 10.93 9.63 9.83
CA GLY A 580 11.14 11.02 10.19
C GLY A 580 10.15 11.92 9.46
N TYR A 581 10.23 13.21 9.69
CA TYR A 581 9.35 14.23 9.13
C TYR A 581 10.09 15.54 8.90
N LEU A 582 9.60 16.34 7.98
CA LEU A 582 10.13 17.67 7.76
C LEU A 582 9.04 18.61 7.26
N ARG A 583 9.23 19.90 7.52
CA ARG A 583 8.41 20.97 6.97
C ARG A 583 9.25 21.78 6.01
N THR A 584 8.74 21.91 4.80
CA THR A 584 9.27 22.78 3.75
C THR A 584 8.36 24.01 3.59
N THR A 585 8.72 24.94 2.72
CA THR A 585 7.86 26.08 2.36
C THR A 585 6.61 25.64 1.60
N GLU A 586 6.67 24.52 0.87
CA GLU A 586 5.59 24.06 0.01
C GLU A 586 4.70 23.00 0.66
N ALA A 587 5.26 22.15 1.54
CA ALA A 587 4.57 20.99 2.08
C ALA A 587 5.16 20.49 3.41
N ASP A 588 4.30 19.88 4.21
CA ASP A 588 4.66 19.01 5.32
C ASP A 588 4.89 17.60 4.79
N LEU A 589 6.03 16.99 5.11
CA LEU A 589 6.45 15.71 4.56
C LEU A 589 6.80 14.72 5.68
N TYR A 590 6.62 13.44 5.41
CA TYR A 590 7.21 12.37 6.20
C TYR A 590 8.11 11.48 5.33
N VAL A 591 9.10 10.87 5.95
CA VAL A 591 10.15 10.08 5.29
C VAL A 591 10.16 8.67 5.88
N ARG A 592 10.36 7.68 5.02
CA ARG A 592 10.47 6.25 5.36
C ARG A 592 11.41 5.53 4.42
N GLN A 593 11.86 4.34 4.77
CA GLN A 593 12.60 3.46 3.88
C GLN A 593 11.71 2.95 2.73
N PHE A 594 12.24 2.98 1.51
CA PHE A 594 11.52 2.48 0.33
C PHE A 594 11.78 0.98 0.12
N HIS A 595 10.70 0.20 0.08
CA HIS A 595 10.69 -1.22 -0.30
C HIS A 595 11.61 -2.15 0.53
N ASP A 596 11.26 -2.40 1.80
CA ASP A 596 11.86 -3.49 2.57
C ASP A 596 10.90 -4.67 2.81
N MET A 597 11.02 -5.71 1.98
CA MET A 597 10.18 -6.92 1.97
C MET A 597 8.67 -6.60 1.95
N LYS A 598 8.29 -5.51 1.26
CA LYS A 598 6.91 -5.01 1.26
C LYS A 598 6.05 -5.80 0.26
N GLY A 599 4.96 -6.41 0.73
CA GLY A 599 4.01 -7.14 -0.12
C GLY A 599 2.56 -6.93 0.29
N GLY A 600 1.68 -6.74 -0.71
CA GLY A 600 0.23 -6.75 -0.51
C GLY A 600 -0.38 -8.11 -0.83
N VAL A 601 -1.67 -8.26 -0.55
CA VAL A 601 -2.46 -9.41 -1.00
C VAL A 601 -3.45 -8.93 -2.05
N ASP A 602 -3.45 -9.60 -3.20
CA ASP A 602 -4.46 -9.36 -4.23
C ASP A 602 -5.76 -10.05 -3.83
N VAL A 603 -6.66 -9.28 -3.23
CA VAL A 603 -7.90 -9.77 -2.62
C VAL A 603 -8.89 -10.32 -3.64
N GLU A 604 -8.81 -9.83 -4.87
CA GLU A 604 -9.70 -10.20 -5.97
C GLU A 604 -9.36 -11.60 -6.50
N LEU A 605 -8.09 -12.01 -6.37
CA LEU A 605 -7.60 -13.33 -6.80
C LEU A 605 -7.72 -14.42 -5.73
N LEU A 606 -8.15 -14.09 -4.51
CA LEU A 606 -8.30 -15.08 -3.44
C LEU A 606 -9.54 -15.96 -3.67
N ASP A 607 -9.49 -17.23 -3.30
CA ASP A 607 -10.70 -18.03 -3.13
C ASP A 607 -11.45 -17.66 -1.83
N ASP A 608 -12.67 -18.18 -1.64
CA ASP A 608 -13.55 -17.81 -0.52
C ASP A 608 -12.94 -18.04 0.87
N ALA A 609 -12.28 -19.19 1.11
CA ALA A 609 -11.67 -19.47 2.41
C ALA A 609 -10.44 -18.57 2.71
N PRO A 610 -9.46 -18.41 1.79
CA PRO A 610 -8.39 -17.43 1.93
C PRO A 610 -8.88 -16.00 2.14
N PHE A 611 -9.97 -15.60 1.45
CA PHE A 611 -10.55 -14.27 1.60
C PHE A 611 -11.10 -14.02 3.01
N LEU A 612 -11.85 -14.98 3.56
CA LEU A 612 -12.34 -14.88 4.94
C LEU A 612 -11.18 -14.76 5.94
N THR A 613 -10.15 -15.60 5.77
CA THR A 613 -8.94 -15.57 6.61
C THR A 613 -8.23 -14.22 6.52
N TYR A 614 -8.08 -13.66 5.31
CA TYR A 614 -7.42 -12.38 5.09
C TYR A 614 -8.22 -11.21 5.66
N ALA A 615 -9.54 -11.15 5.43
CA ALA A 615 -10.41 -10.14 6.00
C ALA A 615 -10.40 -10.17 7.54
N ALA A 616 -10.37 -11.36 8.14
CA ALA A 616 -10.20 -11.52 9.57
C ALA A 616 -8.83 -11.01 10.05
N ALA A 617 -7.74 -11.33 9.33
CA ALA A 617 -6.41 -10.83 9.67
C ALA A 617 -6.36 -9.29 9.67
N CYS A 618 -6.94 -8.63 8.66
CA CYS A 618 -7.05 -7.17 8.61
C CYS A 618 -7.80 -6.62 9.83
N ALA A 619 -8.94 -7.21 10.17
CA ALA A 619 -9.76 -6.80 11.31
C ALA A 619 -9.08 -7.03 12.67
N ILE A 620 -8.28 -8.09 12.79
CA ILE A 620 -7.47 -8.39 13.98
C ILE A 620 -6.36 -7.35 14.13
N THR A 621 -5.64 -7.03 13.05
CA THR A 621 -4.61 -6.00 13.04
C THR A 621 -5.19 -4.64 13.44
N LEU A 622 -6.33 -4.25 12.86
CA LEU A 622 -7.02 -3.00 13.20
C LEU A 622 -7.43 -2.96 14.68
N ALA A 623 -7.96 -4.07 15.21
CA ALA A 623 -8.30 -4.17 16.63
C ALA A 623 -7.07 -4.05 17.55
N ARG A 624 -5.91 -4.57 17.13
CA ARG A 624 -4.64 -4.39 17.85
C ARG A 624 -4.22 -2.93 17.86
N ALA A 625 -4.30 -2.24 16.72
CA ALA A 625 -3.97 -0.83 16.59
C ALA A 625 -4.87 0.05 17.47
N HIS A 626 -6.20 -0.08 17.31
CA HIS A 626 -7.17 0.64 18.15
C HIS A 626 -7.01 0.31 19.63
N GLY A 627 -6.66 -0.94 19.93
CA GLY A 627 -6.39 -1.43 21.27
C GLY A 627 -5.32 -0.63 22.01
N GLN A 628 -4.37 0.02 21.33
CA GLN A 628 -3.34 0.85 21.99
C GLN A 628 -3.91 2.12 22.62
N SER A 629 -5.12 2.52 22.23
CA SER A 629 -5.77 3.73 22.73
C SER A 629 -6.18 3.62 24.21
N PRO A 630 -6.13 4.72 24.98
CA PRO A 630 -6.53 4.71 26.39
C PRO A 630 -8.00 4.33 26.57
N ASN A 631 -8.87 4.70 25.63
CA ASN A 631 -10.31 4.44 25.67
C ASN A 631 -10.72 3.03 25.18
N ALA A 632 -9.78 2.16 24.81
CA ALA A 632 -10.09 0.84 24.26
C ALA A 632 -11.02 0.00 25.16
N ALA A 633 -10.86 0.11 26.49
CA ALA A 633 -11.74 -0.59 27.44
C ALA A 633 -13.18 -0.03 27.44
N ALA A 634 -13.36 1.28 27.21
CA ALA A 634 -14.68 1.88 27.07
C ALA A 634 -15.34 1.47 25.74
N VAL A 635 -14.57 1.39 24.66
CA VAL A 635 -15.03 0.83 23.38
C VAL A 635 -15.53 -0.60 23.57
N VAL A 636 -14.76 -1.47 24.24
CA VAL A 636 -15.18 -2.85 24.52
C VAL A 636 -16.43 -2.90 25.42
N GLY A 637 -16.50 -2.02 26.42
CA GLY A 637 -17.66 -1.86 27.29
C GLY A 637 -18.92 -1.55 26.50
N TYR A 638 -18.82 -0.64 25.53
CA TYR A 638 -19.91 -0.30 24.62
C TYR A 638 -20.28 -1.46 23.70
N ILE A 639 -19.29 -2.07 23.02
CA ILE A 639 -19.50 -3.15 22.05
C ILE A 639 -20.23 -4.34 22.69
N GLY A 640 -19.75 -4.80 23.85
CA GLY A 640 -20.30 -5.97 24.54
C GLY A 640 -19.86 -7.31 23.94
N ARG A 641 -20.54 -8.39 24.32
CA ARG A 641 -20.17 -9.78 23.94
C ARG A 641 -21.06 -10.41 22.88
N ASN A 642 -22.24 -9.85 22.63
CA ASN A 642 -23.11 -10.35 21.56
C ASN A 642 -22.70 -9.74 20.21
N ASP A 643 -23.36 -10.20 19.16
CA ASP A 643 -23.07 -9.86 17.77
C ASP A 643 -23.86 -8.65 17.24
N ASP A 644 -24.46 -7.84 18.13
CA ASP A 644 -25.23 -6.65 17.74
C ASP A 644 -24.40 -5.63 16.97
N ILE A 645 -23.17 -5.35 17.43
CA ILE A 645 -22.26 -4.44 16.73
C ILE A 645 -21.81 -5.02 15.41
N ALA A 646 -21.42 -6.31 15.41
CA ALA A 646 -20.97 -6.96 14.19
C ALA A 646 -22.07 -6.95 13.11
N ARG A 647 -23.34 -7.16 13.50
CA ARG A 647 -24.51 -6.99 12.62
C ARG A 647 -24.69 -5.55 12.18
N ALA A 648 -24.77 -4.59 13.11
CA ALA A 648 -25.03 -3.20 12.79
C ALA A 648 -23.98 -2.61 11.83
N VAL A 649 -22.70 -2.91 12.06
CA VAL A 649 -21.61 -2.51 11.16
C VAL A 649 -21.71 -3.22 9.81
N THR A 650 -22.06 -4.50 9.78
CA THR A 650 -22.25 -5.25 8.52
C THR A 650 -23.39 -4.65 7.70
N ASP A 651 -24.52 -4.35 8.33
CA ASP A 651 -25.70 -3.81 7.67
C ASP A 651 -25.39 -2.38 7.16
N TRP A 652 -24.73 -1.54 7.97
CA TRP A 652 -24.23 -0.22 7.56
C TRP A 652 -23.27 -0.31 6.37
N SER A 653 -22.27 -1.19 6.45
CA SER A 653 -21.22 -1.32 5.44
C SER A 653 -21.75 -1.87 4.12
N THR A 654 -22.77 -2.73 4.19
CA THR A 654 -23.44 -3.24 2.98
C THR A 654 -24.19 -2.11 2.28
N ALA A 655 -24.92 -1.28 3.04
CA ALA A 655 -25.65 -0.16 2.48
C ALA A 655 -24.72 0.97 2.01
N TYR A 656 -23.62 1.23 2.70
CA TYR A 656 -22.61 2.21 2.26
C TYR A 656 -21.87 1.75 1.01
N ALA A 657 -21.63 0.44 0.84
CA ALA A 657 -21.07 -0.08 -0.41
C ALA A 657 -21.94 0.31 -1.62
N ASP A 658 -23.26 0.33 -1.47
CA ASP A 658 -24.18 0.79 -2.53
C ASP A 658 -24.03 2.29 -2.83
N ILE A 659 -23.82 3.12 -1.80
CA ILE A 659 -23.52 4.56 -1.95
C ILE A 659 -22.19 4.76 -2.69
N SER A 660 -21.14 4.07 -2.27
CA SER A 660 -19.82 4.17 -2.91
C SER A 660 -19.85 3.71 -4.37
N GLU A 661 -20.65 2.70 -4.70
CA GLU A 661 -20.83 2.25 -6.10
C GLU A 661 -21.62 3.27 -6.92
N GLN A 662 -22.57 3.98 -6.33
CA GLN A 662 -23.26 5.10 -7.00
C GLN A 662 -22.30 6.26 -7.27
N ASP A 663 -21.44 6.59 -6.31
CA ASP A 663 -20.42 7.64 -6.46
C ASP A 663 -19.40 7.29 -7.53
N TYR A 664 -18.99 6.03 -7.57
CA TYR A 664 -18.13 5.52 -8.62
C TYR A 664 -18.79 5.68 -10.01
N ARG A 665 -20.08 5.37 -10.16
CA ARG A 665 -20.79 5.58 -11.43
C ARG A 665 -20.93 7.06 -11.79
N ALA A 666 -21.18 7.93 -10.81
CA ALA A 666 -21.22 9.38 -11.04
C ALA A 666 -19.84 9.91 -11.46
N PHE A 667 -18.78 9.42 -10.83
CA PHE A 667 -17.39 9.73 -11.16
C PHE A 667 -17.03 9.31 -12.59
N LEU A 668 -17.40 8.08 -12.99
CA LEU A 668 -17.21 7.59 -14.37
C LEU A 668 -18.07 8.33 -15.40
N ALA A 669 -19.17 8.97 -15.00
CA ALA A 669 -20.01 9.74 -15.92
C ALA A 669 -19.47 11.17 -16.13
N ALA A 670 -18.68 11.67 -15.19
CA ALA A 670 -18.12 13.02 -15.19
C ALA A 670 -16.72 13.11 -15.84
N ASN A 671 -16.05 11.98 -16.05
CA ASN A 671 -14.73 11.86 -16.66
C ASN A 671 -14.80 10.84 -17.80
#